data_AF-A0A9D2TKL8-F1
#
_entry.id   AF-A0A9D2TKL8-F1
#
_cell.length_a   1.000
_cell.length_b   1.000
_cell.length_c   1.000
_cell.angle_alpha   90.00
_cell.angle_beta   90.00
_cell.angle_gamma   90.00
#
_symmetry.space_group_name_H-M   'P 1'
#
loop_
_entity.id
_entity.type
_entity.pdbx_description
1 polymer ?
#
loop_
_entity_poly.entity_id
_entity_poly.type
_entity_poly.pdbx_seq_one_letter_code
_entity_poly.pdbx_strand_id
1 'polypeptide(L)'
;MNDYRIAIPQSGFHPPVYYCKRATKPFHLDGNINKEFWADAPFTDLFVDIEGDIRPEPRYETRAKMLWDDENLYFGAVLYGDEIWATLTERDCVIFHDNDFEIFIDPDSDTHQYFEFEMNALNTVWDLFLTKPYRDRGGRPLNGWDIKGLKTAVHIEGTLNDANADNRCWMVEVVMPFAALKEMAQDCRTPRAGDYYRVNFSRVQWLVDEKDGRYEKRINPETGRAYPEDNWVWAPTGLINIHYPELWGFLFFTENGEEYSIPEVEYIKWELRRIYYYEHRYFDDYGCFTADLDALDMPEKPAVCPRIEVMSEGFVLSCDCPQEEKRVLLYDDGKVEVLDRVQMERRLRCIPKHIRNQATQEELKYLDFLYRNMPLSDLSECEEDYFLRVVRQALYVRSHTPWGKTLSEELFCNYVLPYRINNEHITFYQQQFWQALSERLFAPEKETLSLYRAAVEVNYWCLEKATYQSTNARTASPLTVLNNAFGRCGEESTLAVAALRSVGIPARQCYAPRWSHCDDNHAWVEVYTEDGWHFLGACEPELSLDRGWFCLPASKAMLIHTKVDTDCLGEESDDAVHAESRQKEINVLHHYAKTRPLSVRVTDAEGKPVCGAKVAMQVVNYSEFYPILNLLTDETGTVHTKTGWGDLLLHASKDGVYTTGCFHGCEGGEDTVTLILEGRTHETEGYDFTFLPPLGGVDTPPALSAQEQAEQDRRGAHAVQARQAFEASFLRGESAEREALRLGDAELAPVLEKARGNAAQIIDFVAGLPMAWRKTAKELLAHMEQKDLSDVTAQVLNAHLQHAMDYQADFPHDVFVNDLMNPRIYLEVLTEYKKELCGIFTSAERREMRADPSLLWKWVNNHLFLYHEPKDRRARQTPCGIWKLGAANETSMKVFFVAACRSLGIPARIEKSDGSLSYYHNGEYHRISTQEQAAQFGVLVLKRPEKSLLEYDSHVTVGKLENGEYETLRLEHLEWKDDCLECPVEAGHYRVIVTNRQPDESNPVRVDFVTVLPGETAVLTLHKPQGTLAAKQEALTDTVIYDAKDQKTSVAQVLARGEKAVLCYLGTAQEPTEHLLNEMVQMSEHFASMDAALLFILQKEEETSDPTLAKALKALGQKAELFFTKAPFDLAADYQAFEIQDARLPLAIVAKDGKGCYAWAGYQVGIGDMILKCL
;
A
#
# COMPACT_ATOMS: atom_id res chain seq x y z
N MET A 1 51.65 12.63 8.04
CA MET A 1 50.19 12.42 7.98
C MET A 1 49.89 12.00 6.56
N ASN A 2 49.07 10.98 6.33
CA ASN A 2 48.65 10.65 4.97
C ASN A 2 47.88 11.85 4.41
N ASP A 3 48.27 12.30 3.23
CA ASP A 3 47.64 13.43 2.54
C ASP A 3 46.43 12.90 1.76
N TYR A 4 45.29 12.79 2.45
CA TYR A 4 44.04 12.30 1.87
C TYR A 4 43.46 13.34 0.91
N ARG A 5 42.83 12.89 -0.19
CA ARG A 5 42.30 13.78 -1.25
C ARG A 5 41.21 14.72 -0.73
N ILE A 6 40.39 14.24 0.21
CA ILE A 6 39.35 15.01 0.88
C ILE A 6 39.69 15.08 2.36
N ALA A 7 39.98 16.29 2.83
CA ALA A 7 40.27 16.54 4.24
C ALA A 7 39.00 16.44 5.09
N ILE A 8 39.12 15.87 6.27
CA ILE A 8 38.03 15.83 7.26
C ILE A 8 38.11 17.12 8.10
N PRO A 9 37.02 17.91 8.17
CA PRO A 9 36.93 19.06 9.07
C PRO A 9 37.27 18.72 10.53
N GLN A 10 37.98 19.60 11.21
CA GLN A 10 38.28 19.45 12.64
C GLN A 10 37.15 19.96 13.56
N SER A 11 36.16 20.66 13.01
CA SER A 11 35.00 21.18 13.74
C SER A 11 33.80 20.24 13.66
N GLY A 12 32.99 20.21 14.73
CA GLY A 12 31.68 19.56 14.73
C GLY A 12 30.59 20.41 14.06
N PHE A 13 29.37 19.87 13.95
CA PHE A 13 28.24 20.57 13.32
C PHE A 13 27.62 21.60 14.27
N HIS A 14 28.22 22.79 14.29
CA HIS A 14 27.73 23.94 15.05
C HIS A 14 27.61 25.19 14.16
N PRO A 15 26.89 25.12 13.03
CA PRO A 15 26.73 26.27 12.16
C PRO A 15 25.94 27.38 12.88
N PRO A 16 26.38 28.65 12.76
CA PRO A 16 25.66 29.77 13.34
C PRO A 16 24.33 30.02 12.62
N VAL A 17 23.37 30.63 13.32
CA VAL A 17 22.03 30.94 12.80
C VAL A 17 21.82 32.45 12.77
N TYR A 18 21.30 32.97 11.66
CA TYR A 18 20.93 34.37 11.49
C TYR A 18 19.47 34.51 11.04
N TYR A 19 18.68 35.26 11.80
CA TYR A 19 17.30 35.57 11.48
C TYR A 19 17.21 36.84 10.65
N CYS A 20 17.10 36.67 9.33
CA CYS A 20 17.04 37.75 8.36
C CYS A 20 15.67 38.42 8.38
N LYS A 21 15.65 39.66 8.89
CA LYS A 21 14.42 40.44 9.00
C LYS A 21 14.06 41.07 7.67
N ARG A 22 12.76 41.22 7.46
CA ARG A 22 12.24 41.96 6.32
C ARG A 22 12.61 43.44 6.42
N ALA A 23 13.08 44.01 5.32
CA ALA A 23 13.39 45.43 5.22
C ALA A 23 12.08 46.25 5.21
N THR A 24 11.94 47.16 6.17
CA THR A 24 10.75 48.03 6.31
C THR A 24 11.05 49.50 6.02
N LYS A 25 12.32 49.83 5.75
CA LYS A 25 12.82 51.20 5.58
C LYS A 25 13.40 51.39 4.18
N PRO A 26 13.44 52.62 3.65
CA PRO A 26 14.04 52.89 2.33
C PRO A 26 15.54 52.59 2.30
N PHE A 27 16.00 51.93 1.24
CA PHE A 27 17.41 51.65 0.99
C PHE A 27 18.05 52.69 0.06
N HIS A 28 19.24 53.16 0.40
CA HIS A 28 20.11 53.97 -0.47
C HIS A 28 21.51 53.35 -0.46
N LEU A 29 22.04 52.99 -1.63
CA LEU A 29 23.33 52.33 -1.73
C LEU A 29 24.48 53.35 -1.66
N ASP A 30 25.32 53.27 -0.64
CA ASP A 30 26.49 54.14 -0.46
C ASP A 30 27.66 53.47 0.28
N GLY A 31 27.53 52.19 0.65
CA GLY A 31 28.56 51.41 1.33
C GLY A 31 28.58 51.63 2.84
N ASN A 32 27.81 52.58 3.37
CA ASN A 32 27.79 52.90 4.79
C ASN A 32 26.63 52.18 5.51
N ILE A 33 26.97 51.26 6.41
CA ILE A 33 25.96 50.50 7.17
C ILE A 33 25.43 51.24 8.42
N ASN A 34 26.00 52.39 8.76
CA ASN A 34 25.58 53.22 9.91
C ASN A 34 24.42 54.16 9.54
N LYS A 35 23.29 53.57 9.11
CA LYS A 35 22.08 54.31 8.71
C LYS A 35 20.79 53.60 9.10
N GLU A 36 19.68 54.34 9.05
CA GLU A 36 18.35 53.90 9.47
C GLU A 36 17.93 52.54 8.89
N PHE A 37 18.24 52.29 7.61
CA PHE A 37 17.93 51.02 6.93
C PHE A 37 18.43 49.79 7.71
N TRP A 38 19.65 49.85 8.24
CA TRP A 38 20.32 48.75 8.96
C TRP A 38 20.09 48.76 10.47
N ALA A 39 19.34 49.74 11.00
CA ALA A 39 19.23 49.94 12.45
C ALA A 39 18.58 48.76 13.17
N ASP A 40 17.63 48.08 12.52
CA ASP A 40 16.86 46.97 13.11
C ASP A 40 17.45 45.58 12.77
N ALA A 41 18.47 45.55 11.90
CA ALA A 41 19.18 44.35 11.51
C ALA A 41 20.23 43.97 12.57
N PRO A 42 20.18 42.76 13.15
CA PRO A 42 21.20 42.29 14.06
C PRO A 42 22.55 42.15 13.35
N PHE A 43 23.65 42.23 14.09
CA PHE A 43 24.94 41.79 13.57
C PHE A 43 25.08 40.28 13.71
N THR A 44 25.86 39.65 12.82
CA THR A 44 26.45 38.34 13.07
C THR A 44 27.35 38.39 14.31
N ASP A 45 27.72 37.21 14.82
CA ASP A 45 28.88 37.10 15.71
C ASP A 45 30.17 37.59 15.03
N LEU A 46 31.22 37.81 15.84
CA LEU A 46 32.54 38.13 15.30
C LEU A 46 33.02 37.01 14.40
N PHE A 47 33.66 37.40 13.30
CA PHE A 47 34.37 36.42 12.49
C PHE A 47 35.53 35.86 13.31
N VAL A 48 35.80 34.58 13.11
CA VAL A 48 36.87 33.81 13.75
C VAL A 48 37.81 33.27 12.69
N ASP A 49 38.95 32.71 13.06
CA ASP A 49 39.81 32.00 12.11
C ASP A 49 39.03 30.85 11.45
N ILE A 50 39.25 30.60 10.16
CA ILE A 50 38.57 29.55 9.40
C ILE A 50 38.78 28.14 9.99
N GLU A 51 39.91 27.92 10.67
CA GLU A 51 40.21 26.68 11.38
C GLU A 51 39.54 26.61 12.78
N GLY A 52 38.83 27.67 13.19
CA GLY A 52 38.14 27.78 14.48
C GLY A 52 39.08 28.03 15.66
N ASP A 53 38.68 27.56 16.84
CA ASP A 53 39.33 27.87 18.13
C ASP A 53 40.75 27.28 18.30
N ILE A 54 41.25 26.51 17.32
CA ILE A 54 42.63 26.00 17.32
C ILE A 54 43.65 27.09 16.93
N ARG A 55 43.16 28.21 16.39
CA ARG A 55 43.95 29.39 16.01
C ARG A 55 43.62 30.58 16.92
N PRO A 56 44.53 31.57 17.04
CA PRO A 56 44.24 32.78 17.79
C PRO A 56 43.09 33.56 17.16
N GLU A 57 42.39 34.36 17.98
CA GLU A 57 41.36 35.28 17.50
C GLU A 57 41.92 36.25 16.44
N PRO A 58 41.09 36.65 15.45
CA PRO A 58 41.46 37.65 14.45
C PRO A 58 42.07 38.92 15.01
N ARG A 59 43.06 39.48 14.30
CA ARG A 59 43.70 40.75 14.68
C ARG A 59 42.73 41.93 14.63
N TYR A 60 41.71 41.82 13.79
CA TYR A 60 40.69 42.84 13.62
C TYR A 60 39.28 42.24 13.63
N GLU A 61 38.35 42.98 14.25
CA GLU A 61 36.95 42.60 14.28
C GLU A 61 36.30 42.73 12.90
N THR A 62 35.47 41.76 12.54
CA THR A 62 34.63 41.78 11.34
C THR A 62 33.26 41.21 11.67
N ARG A 63 32.20 41.87 11.19
CA ARG A 63 30.80 41.44 11.36
C ARG A 63 29.94 41.87 10.18
N ALA A 64 28.87 41.12 9.93
CA ALA A 64 27.92 41.39 8.85
C ALA A 64 26.48 41.59 9.38
N LYS A 65 25.62 42.15 8.54
CA LYS A 65 24.18 42.35 8.70
C LYS A 65 23.49 41.91 7.42
N MET A 66 22.32 41.31 7.56
CA MET A 66 21.48 40.90 6.44
C MET A 66 20.03 41.33 6.64
N LEU A 67 19.39 41.75 5.55
CA LEU A 67 17.97 42.09 5.43
C LEU A 67 17.43 41.58 4.09
N TRP A 68 16.11 41.42 3.95
CA TRP A 68 15.52 40.99 2.67
C TRP A 68 14.19 41.71 2.37
N ASP A 69 13.78 41.74 1.11
CA ASP A 69 12.44 42.15 0.68
C ASP A 69 11.90 41.24 -0.44
N ASP A 70 10.85 41.66 -1.16
CA ASP A 70 10.29 40.84 -2.26
C ASP A 70 11.23 40.65 -3.45
N GLU A 71 12.22 41.52 -3.60
CA GLU A 71 13.07 41.59 -4.80
C GLU A 71 14.54 41.23 -4.51
N ASN A 72 15.05 41.51 -3.30
CA ASN A 72 16.47 41.50 -3.00
C ASN A 72 16.81 40.90 -1.63
N LEU A 73 17.99 40.31 -1.58
CA LEU A 73 18.75 40.03 -0.36
C LEU A 73 19.84 41.08 -0.20
N TYR A 74 19.87 41.74 0.95
CA TYR A 74 20.80 42.81 1.28
C TYR A 74 21.84 42.32 2.27
N PHE A 75 23.10 42.63 2.00
CA PHE A 75 24.22 42.41 2.90
C PHE A 75 24.91 43.73 3.22
N GLY A 76 25.31 43.90 4.47
CA GLY A 76 26.16 44.99 4.90
C GLY A 76 27.21 44.48 5.88
N ALA A 77 28.48 44.78 5.68
CA ALA A 77 29.54 44.35 6.61
C ALA A 77 30.47 45.50 6.98
N VAL A 78 31.07 45.39 8.16
CA VAL A 78 32.12 46.29 8.65
C VAL A 78 33.36 45.49 8.96
N LEU A 79 34.47 45.90 8.36
CA LEU A 79 35.78 45.30 8.49
C LEU A 79 36.67 46.32 9.21
N TYR A 80 36.86 46.15 10.53
CA TYR A 80 37.74 47.02 11.30
C TYR A 80 39.21 46.75 10.97
N GLY A 81 40.06 47.73 11.24
CA GLY A 81 41.50 47.63 11.04
C GLY A 81 42.09 48.83 10.34
N ASP A 82 43.37 49.07 10.59
CA ASP A 82 44.16 50.16 10.02
C ASP A 82 44.78 49.79 8.65
N GLU A 83 44.90 48.49 8.33
CA GLU A 83 45.46 47.94 7.10
C GLU A 83 44.45 47.95 5.91
N ILE A 84 43.94 49.13 5.50
CA ILE A 84 43.00 49.27 4.37
C ILE A 84 43.76 49.31 3.03
N TRP A 85 43.82 48.17 2.35
CA TRP A 85 44.67 47.94 1.19
C TRP A 85 43.95 47.21 0.05
N ALA A 86 44.00 47.76 -1.17
CA ALA A 86 43.48 47.14 -2.39
C ALA A 86 44.14 47.72 -3.65
N THR A 87 44.54 46.88 -4.59
CA THR A 87 45.26 47.24 -5.82
C THR A 87 44.61 46.74 -7.11
N LEU A 88 43.73 45.75 -7.02
CA LEU A 88 43.06 45.13 -8.16
C LEU A 88 41.85 45.95 -8.60
N THR A 89 41.77 46.26 -9.89
CA THR A 89 40.74 47.15 -10.49
C THR A 89 39.92 46.49 -11.59
N GLU A 90 40.34 45.33 -12.09
CA GLU A 90 39.65 44.62 -13.17
C GLU A 90 38.55 43.75 -12.57
N ARG A 91 37.31 43.91 -13.05
CA ARG A 91 36.20 43.04 -12.66
C ARG A 91 36.51 41.60 -13.09
N ASP A 92 36.13 40.64 -12.25
CA ASP A 92 36.33 39.20 -12.46
C ASP A 92 37.81 38.75 -12.49
N CYS A 93 38.72 39.57 -11.95
CA CYS A 93 40.03 39.09 -11.56
C CYS A 93 39.98 38.43 -10.18
N VAL A 94 40.94 37.55 -9.87
CA VAL A 94 41.00 36.83 -8.58
C VAL A 94 41.28 37.83 -7.45
N ILE A 95 40.28 38.14 -6.61
CA ILE A 95 40.30 39.31 -5.71
C ILE A 95 41.10 39.07 -4.44
N PHE A 96 41.13 37.86 -3.89
CA PHE A 96 41.84 37.51 -2.65
C PHE A 96 43.36 37.81 -2.63
N HIS A 97 43.95 38.23 -3.76
CA HIS A 97 45.31 38.77 -3.76
C HIS A 97 45.44 40.17 -3.12
N ASP A 98 44.33 40.89 -2.91
CA ASP A 98 44.19 42.04 -2.01
C ASP A 98 43.56 41.61 -0.66
N ASN A 99 43.35 42.56 0.26
CA ASN A 99 42.38 42.35 1.35
C ASN A 99 40.97 42.48 0.78
N ASP A 100 40.09 41.57 1.15
CA ASP A 100 38.74 41.51 0.58
C ASP A 100 37.66 41.06 1.58
N PHE A 101 36.42 41.09 1.09
CA PHE A 101 35.25 40.56 1.75
C PHE A 101 34.48 39.67 0.79
N GLU A 102 34.12 38.48 1.26
CA GLU A 102 33.50 37.45 0.44
C GLU A 102 32.13 37.02 1.01
N ILE A 103 31.20 36.65 0.13
CA ILE A 103 29.86 36.15 0.45
C ILE A 103 29.63 34.84 -0.30
N PHE A 104 29.19 33.82 0.43
CA PHE A 104 28.89 32.50 -0.09
C PHE A 104 27.42 32.14 0.16
N ILE A 105 26.72 31.61 -0.85
CA ILE A 105 25.30 31.27 -0.74
C ILE A 105 25.00 29.96 -1.44
N ASP A 106 24.53 28.96 -0.69
CA ASP A 106 23.88 27.75 -1.18
C ASP A 106 22.37 27.82 -0.86
N PRO A 107 21.50 28.06 -1.87
CA PRO A 107 20.08 28.33 -1.65
C PRO A 107 19.21 27.12 -1.28
N ASP A 108 19.64 25.89 -1.58
CA ASP A 108 18.83 24.67 -1.34
C ASP A 108 19.51 23.67 -0.39
N SER A 109 20.69 24.02 0.12
CA SER A 109 21.46 23.21 1.06
C SER A 109 21.82 21.84 0.47
N ASP A 110 22.08 21.78 -0.84
CA ASP A 110 22.49 20.56 -1.56
C ASP A 110 24.02 20.40 -1.65
N THR A 111 24.78 21.40 -1.18
CA THR A 111 26.25 21.58 -1.23
C THR A 111 26.86 21.78 -2.62
N HIS A 112 26.01 21.88 -3.63
CA HIS A 112 26.34 22.10 -5.02
C HIS A 112 25.70 23.41 -5.49
N GLN A 113 25.95 23.78 -6.75
CA GLN A 113 25.27 24.90 -7.42
C GLN A 113 25.18 26.19 -6.59
N TYR A 114 26.28 26.56 -5.92
CA TYR A 114 26.32 27.69 -5.00
C TYR A 114 27.06 28.89 -5.60
N PHE A 115 26.75 30.04 -5.02
CA PHE A 115 27.28 31.33 -5.42
C PHE A 115 28.45 31.74 -4.52
N GLU A 116 29.43 32.39 -5.14
CA GLU A 116 30.54 33.04 -4.46
C GLU A 116 30.67 34.45 -5.03
N PHE A 117 30.94 35.39 -4.13
CA PHE A 117 31.07 36.80 -4.41
C PHE A 117 32.25 37.34 -3.60
N GLU A 118 33.20 38.02 -4.23
CA GLU A 118 34.34 38.68 -3.61
C GLU A 118 34.34 40.17 -3.97
N MET A 119 34.74 41.02 -3.02
CA MET A 119 35.06 42.43 -3.30
C MET A 119 36.22 42.95 -2.47
N ASN A 120 37.06 43.79 -3.05
CA ASN A 120 38.08 44.54 -2.30
C ASN A 120 37.59 45.96 -1.93
N ALA A 121 38.42 46.68 -1.19
CA ALA A 121 38.13 48.05 -0.76
C ALA A 121 38.02 49.09 -1.91
N LEU A 122 38.36 48.73 -3.15
CA LEU A 122 38.11 49.56 -4.34
C LEU A 122 36.69 49.39 -4.91
N ASN A 123 35.87 48.50 -4.31
CA ASN A 123 34.61 48.03 -4.89
C ASN A 123 34.83 47.29 -6.23
N THR A 124 36.01 46.71 -6.44
CA THR A 124 36.25 45.77 -7.54
C THR A 124 35.64 44.43 -7.14
N VAL A 125 34.80 43.88 -8.01
CA VAL A 125 34.00 42.69 -7.74
C VAL A 125 34.44 41.51 -8.59
N TRP A 126 34.39 40.32 -8.02
CA TRP A 126 34.36 39.06 -8.73
C TRP A 126 33.21 38.20 -8.19
N ASP A 127 32.29 37.83 -9.05
CA ASP A 127 31.21 36.91 -8.74
C ASP A 127 31.31 35.68 -9.64
N LEU A 128 31.10 34.52 -9.05
CA LEU A 128 31.27 33.25 -9.73
C LEU A 128 30.29 32.21 -9.21
N PHE A 129 30.13 31.17 -10.02
CA PHE A 129 29.22 30.07 -9.74
C PHE A 129 29.98 28.75 -9.69
N LEU A 130 29.77 27.99 -8.61
CA LEU A 130 30.35 26.66 -8.46
C LEU A 130 29.26 25.62 -8.65
N THR A 131 29.40 24.84 -9.72
CA THR A 131 28.53 23.67 -9.94
C THR A 131 28.71 22.62 -8.85
N LYS A 132 29.89 22.58 -8.21
CA LYS A 132 30.26 21.73 -7.07
C LYS A 132 31.58 22.15 -6.42
N PRO A 133 31.87 21.73 -5.19
CA PRO A 133 33.14 22.03 -4.51
C PRO A 133 34.38 21.53 -5.25
N TYR A 134 35.51 22.23 -5.08
CA TYR A 134 36.79 21.89 -5.71
C TYR A 134 37.27 20.47 -5.37
N ARG A 135 37.07 20.05 -4.11
CA ARG A 135 37.46 18.72 -3.60
C ARG A 135 36.71 17.58 -4.28
N ASP A 136 35.52 17.85 -4.82
CA ASP A 136 34.60 16.83 -5.30
C ASP A 136 34.81 16.58 -6.80
N ARG A 137 35.74 15.66 -7.11
CA ARG A 137 36.14 15.29 -8.48
C ARG A 137 36.67 16.45 -9.33
N GLY A 138 37.34 17.42 -8.70
CA GLY A 138 38.00 18.53 -9.37
C GLY A 138 37.01 19.57 -9.92
N GLY A 139 36.01 19.92 -9.11
CA GLY A 139 35.07 21.01 -9.39
C GLY A 139 35.78 22.28 -9.87
N ARG A 140 35.16 23.00 -10.80
CA ARG A 140 35.72 24.23 -11.38
C ARG A 140 34.69 25.35 -11.35
N PRO A 141 35.11 26.58 -11.04
CA PRO A 141 34.22 27.72 -11.03
C PRO A 141 33.90 28.15 -12.46
N LEU A 142 32.70 28.69 -12.65
CA LEU A 142 32.29 29.37 -13.88
C LEU A 142 32.57 30.87 -13.73
N ASN A 143 33.82 31.27 -14.00
CA ASN A 143 34.27 32.67 -13.86
C ASN A 143 33.55 33.67 -14.78
N GLY A 144 32.89 33.22 -15.85
CA GLY A 144 32.17 34.09 -16.79
C GLY A 144 30.69 34.29 -16.46
N TRP A 145 30.23 33.80 -15.31
CA TRP A 145 28.85 33.94 -14.85
C TRP A 145 28.76 35.17 -13.93
N ASP A 146 27.69 35.98 -14.07
CA ASP A 146 27.43 37.12 -13.19
C ASP A 146 26.09 36.97 -12.45
N ILE A 147 26.02 37.48 -11.23
CA ILE A 147 24.78 37.78 -10.51
C ILE A 147 24.07 38.94 -11.22
N LYS A 148 23.04 38.63 -12.01
CA LYS A 148 22.31 39.65 -12.77
C LYS A 148 21.57 40.62 -11.85
N GLY A 149 21.87 41.92 -12.02
CA GLY A 149 21.28 43.01 -11.26
C GLY A 149 21.96 43.32 -9.93
N LEU A 150 23.10 42.68 -9.66
CA LEU A 150 23.97 42.96 -8.51
C LEU A 150 24.30 44.45 -8.38
N LYS A 151 24.29 44.97 -7.16
CA LYS A 151 24.72 46.34 -6.83
C LYS A 151 25.61 46.33 -5.60
N THR A 152 26.71 47.07 -5.65
CA THR A 152 27.71 47.12 -4.58
C THR A 152 28.21 48.53 -4.32
N ALA A 153 28.58 48.81 -3.07
CA ALA A 153 29.28 50.04 -2.70
C ALA A 153 30.18 49.82 -1.49
N VAL A 154 31.24 50.64 -1.40
CA VAL A 154 32.22 50.63 -0.31
C VAL A 154 32.29 52.02 0.33
N HIS A 155 32.32 52.07 1.66
CA HIS A 155 32.59 53.27 2.44
C HIS A 155 33.86 53.07 3.28
N ILE A 156 34.76 54.05 3.32
CA ILE A 156 36.03 53.95 4.05
C ILE A 156 36.09 55.04 5.12
N GLU A 157 36.31 54.64 6.37
CA GLU A 157 36.72 55.53 7.45
C GLU A 157 38.25 55.54 7.55
N GLY A 158 38.87 56.36 6.70
CA GLY A 158 40.32 56.38 6.50
C GLY A 158 40.69 56.84 5.08
N THR A 159 41.88 56.46 4.62
CA THR A 159 42.35 56.67 3.25
C THR A 159 42.89 55.37 2.67
N LEU A 160 42.28 54.89 1.59
CA LEU A 160 42.70 53.67 0.90
C LEU A 160 44.18 53.72 0.47
N ASN A 161 44.92 52.64 0.74
CA ASN A 161 46.34 52.48 0.36
C ASN A 161 47.32 53.49 0.97
N ASP A 162 46.91 54.25 2.00
CA ASP A 162 47.78 55.18 2.71
C ASP A 162 47.94 54.74 4.17
N ALA A 163 49.13 54.21 4.49
CA ALA A 163 49.45 53.73 5.83
C ALA A 163 49.60 54.84 6.87
N ASN A 164 49.73 56.11 6.45
CA ASN A 164 49.89 57.25 7.36
C ASN A 164 48.55 57.89 7.78
N ALA A 165 47.44 57.45 7.19
CA ALA A 165 46.11 57.97 7.50
C ALA A 165 45.55 57.38 8.82
N ASP A 166 44.59 58.07 9.45
CA ASP A 166 43.82 57.53 10.59
C ASP A 166 42.78 56.52 10.07
N ASN A 167 43.28 55.36 9.62
CA ASN A 167 42.48 54.26 9.09
C ASN A 167 41.82 53.49 10.24
N ARG A 168 40.51 53.24 10.13
CA ARG A 168 39.74 52.58 11.20
C ARG A 168 38.97 51.37 10.72
N CYS A 169 38.28 51.51 9.60
CA CYS A 169 37.50 50.44 8.99
C CYS A 169 37.12 50.78 7.54
N TRP A 170 36.67 49.76 6.84
CA TRP A 170 35.88 49.92 5.63
C TRP A 170 34.60 49.11 5.77
N MET A 171 33.54 49.60 5.14
CA MET A 171 32.21 49.03 5.16
C MET A 171 31.76 48.75 3.74
N VAL A 172 30.93 47.74 3.60
CA VAL A 172 30.43 47.30 2.30
C VAL A 172 28.92 47.16 2.34
N GLU A 173 28.28 47.42 1.21
CA GLU A 173 26.88 47.07 0.96
C GLU A 173 26.77 46.29 -0.34
N VAL A 174 26.07 45.16 -0.30
CA VAL A 174 25.81 44.29 -1.44
C VAL A 174 24.31 44.03 -1.54
N VAL A 175 23.75 44.22 -2.73
CA VAL A 175 22.35 43.91 -3.04
C VAL A 175 22.33 42.82 -4.09
N MET A 176 21.83 41.64 -3.71
CA MET A 176 21.68 40.50 -4.60
C MET A 176 20.20 40.28 -4.93
N PRO A 177 19.76 40.48 -6.17
CA PRO A 177 18.37 40.24 -6.55
C PRO A 177 18.00 38.75 -6.48
N PHE A 178 16.82 38.44 -5.93
CA PHE A 178 16.29 37.07 -5.94
C PHE A 178 16.01 36.55 -7.35
N ALA A 179 15.86 37.45 -8.34
CA ALA A 179 15.73 37.07 -9.74
C ALA A 179 16.90 36.21 -10.23
N ALA A 180 18.12 36.42 -9.71
CA ALA A 180 19.30 35.59 -9.99
C ALA A 180 19.39 34.40 -9.04
N LEU A 181 19.24 34.62 -7.72
CA LEU A 181 19.42 33.57 -6.72
C LEU A 181 18.42 32.41 -6.85
N LYS A 182 17.17 32.70 -7.25
CA LYS A 182 16.13 31.69 -7.32
C LYS A 182 16.38 30.63 -8.40
N GLU A 183 17.26 30.86 -9.38
CA GLU A 183 17.52 29.87 -10.43
C GLU A 183 18.08 28.55 -9.89
N MET A 184 18.70 28.58 -8.71
CA MET A 184 19.26 27.42 -8.01
C MET A 184 18.56 27.15 -6.67
N ALA A 185 17.40 27.78 -6.43
CA ALA A 185 16.58 27.45 -5.27
C ALA A 185 15.70 26.22 -5.56
N GLN A 186 15.39 25.43 -4.53
CA GLN A 186 14.70 24.14 -4.61
C GLN A 186 13.42 24.14 -5.47
N ASP A 187 12.67 25.26 -5.50
CA ASP A 187 11.43 25.42 -6.29
C ASP A 187 11.48 26.54 -7.34
N CYS A 188 12.66 27.06 -7.68
CA CYS A 188 12.83 28.21 -8.58
C CYS A 188 12.04 29.47 -8.18
N ARG A 189 11.82 29.67 -6.87
CA ARG A 189 10.99 30.74 -6.30
C ARG A 189 11.77 31.64 -5.34
N THR A 190 11.21 32.81 -5.03
CA THR A 190 11.72 33.66 -3.95
C THR A 190 11.42 33.03 -2.58
N PRO A 191 12.27 33.28 -1.57
CA PRO A 191 12.02 32.81 -0.21
C PRO A 191 10.71 33.31 0.39
N ARG A 192 10.14 32.52 1.29
CA ARG A 192 9.03 32.83 2.19
C ARG A 192 9.54 32.77 3.62
N ALA A 193 8.83 33.40 4.54
CA ALA A 193 9.19 33.27 5.95
C ALA A 193 9.20 31.79 6.40
N GLY A 194 10.27 31.40 7.10
CA GLY A 194 10.57 30.03 7.48
C GLY A 194 11.51 29.29 6.53
N ASP A 195 11.67 29.74 5.28
CA ASP A 195 12.73 29.21 4.39
C ASP A 195 14.11 29.62 4.93
N TYR A 196 15.16 28.89 4.52
CA TYR A 196 16.53 29.21 4.86
C TYR A 196 17.50 28.98 3.70
N TYR A 197 18.58 29.76 3.67
CA TYR A 197 19.77 29.51 2.84
C TYR A 197 20.96 29.12 3.71
N ARG A 198 21.93 28.43 3.13
CA ARG A 198 23.26 28.25 3.72
C ARG A 198 24.12 29.43 3.29
N VAL A 199 24.67 30.18 4.24
CA VAL A 199 25.42 31.42 3.99
C VAL A 199 26.70 31.44 4.79
N ASN A 200 27.80 31.89 4.18
CA ASN A 200 29.01 32.21 4.91
C ASN A 200 29.64 33.50 4.40
N PHE A 201 30.56 34.03 5.18
CA PHE A 201 31.34 35.20 4.86
C PHE A 201 32.82 34.92 5.12
N SER A 202 33.69 35.52 4.32
CA SER A 202 35.12 35.53 4.57
C SER A 202 35.66 36.96 4.53
N ARG A 203 36.70 37.19 5.32
CA ARG A 203 37.64 38.28 5.15
C ARG A 203 39.01 37.67 4.91
N VAL A 204 39.56 37.90 3.73
CA VAL A 204 40.97 37.64 3.49
C VAL A 204 41.78 38.83 3.94
N GLN A 205 42.70 38.61 4.88
CA GLN A 205 43.57 39.65 5.44
C GLN A 205 45.04 39.26 5.26
N TRP A 206 45.74 39.96 4.39
CA TRP A 206 47.18 39.80 4.25
C TRP A 206 47.95 40.48 5.38
N LEU A 207 49.02 39.83 5.82
CA LEU A 207 50.04 40.47 6.64
C LEU A 207 50.85 41.44 5.75
N VAL A 208 50.82 42.72 6.09
CA VAL A 208 51.54 43.77 5.35
C VAL A 208 52.59 44.45 6.24
N ASP A 209 53.63 44.96 5.59
CA ASP A 209 54.59 45.89 6.18
C ASP A 209 54.38 47.27 5.56
N GLU A 210 54.56 48.31 6.38
CA GLU A 210 54.60 49.69 5.90
C GLU A 210 55.98 49.99 5.29
N LYS A 211 56.01 50.40 4.02
CA LYS A 211 57.20 50.95 3.35
C LYS A 211 56.84 52.17 2.54
N ASP A 212 57.54 53.28 2.79
CA ASP A 212 57.36 54.56 2.10
C ASP A 212 55.89 55.04 2.07
N GLY A 213 55.15 54.80 3.17
CA GLY A 213 53.73 55.15 3.31
C GLY A 213 52.75 54.25 2.54
N ARG A 214 53.20 53.09 2.05
CA ARG A 214 52.39 52.10 1.33
C ARG A 214 52.47 50.74 2.02
N TYR A 215 51.49 49.89 1.74
CA TYR A 215 51.46 48.51 2.16
C TYR A 215 52.18 47.60 1.15
N GLU A 216 53.06 46.74 1.64
CA GLU A 216 53.62 45.62 0.89
C GLU A 216 53.41 44.31 1.66
N LYS A 217 53.07 43.21 0.99
CA LYS A 217 52.92 41.90 1.64
C LYS A 217 54.19 41.53 2.38
N ARG A 218 54.05 41.13 3.65
CA ARG A 218 55.17 40.70 4.49
C ARG A 218 55.76 39.41 3.93
N ILE A 219 57.06 39.43 3.67
CA ILE A 219 57.81 38.28 3.14
C ILE A 219 58.31 37.42 4.30
N ASN A 220 58.07 36.11 4.21
CA ASN A 220 58.69 35.13 5.08
C ASN A 220 60.18 34.99 4.69
N PRO A 221 61.12 35.32 5.59
CA PRO A 221 62.54 35.33 5.28
C PRO A 221 63.12 33.92 5.00
N GLU A 222 62.45 32.85 5.45
CA GLU A 222 62.90 31.47 5.23
C GLU A 222 62.52 30.95 3.84
N THR A 223 61.35 31.33 3.32
CA THR A 223 60.82 30.85 2.04
C THR A 223 61.04 31.83 0.89
N GLY A 224 61.27 33.11 1.19
CA GLY A 224 61.31 34.20 0.21
C GLY A 224 59.96 34.51 -0.43
N ARG A 225 58.86 33.94 0.08
CA ARG A 225 57.48 34.17 -0.36
C ARG A 225 56.73 35.00 0.68
N ALA A 226 55.61 35.61 0.30
CA ALA A 226 54.71 36.23 1.28
C ALA A 226 54.27 35.19 2.33
N TYR A 227 54.02 35.63 3.57
CA TYR A 227 53.23 34.83 4.50
C TYR A 227 51.84 34.55 3.91
N PRO A 228 51.24 33.39 4.19
CA PRO A 228 49.85 33.15 3.79
C PRO A 228 48.93 34.19 4.42
N GLU A 229 47.82 34.41 3.74
CA GLU A 229 46.72 35.25 4.20
C GLU A 229 46.01 34.65 5.42
N ASP A 230 45.54 35.53 6.31
CA ASP A 230 44.62 35.16 7.37
C ASP A 230 43.21 35.06 6.75
N ASN A 231 42.51 33.95 6.98
CA ASN A 231 41.14 33.74 6.51
C ASN A 231 40.20 33.78 7.71
N TRP A 232 39.40 34.83 7.84
CA TRP A 232 38.47 35.00 8.96
C TRP A 232 37.03 34.92 8.49
N VAL A 233 36.23 34.07 9.12
CA VAL A 233 34.91 33.69 8.63
C VAL A 233 33.84 33.78 9.72
N TRP A 234 32.58 33.92 9.30
CA TRP A 234 31.45 33.85 10.25
C TRP A 234 31.20 32.43 10.76
N ALA A 235 31.19 31.45 9.86
CA ALA A 235 31.02 30.04 10.18
C ALA A 235 32.34 29.27 9.90
N PRO A 236 33.10 28.86 10.93
CA PRO A 236 34.38 28.18 10.76
C PRO A 236 34.19 26.76 10.17
N THR A 237 34.96 26.44 9.13
CA THR A 237 34.93 25.11 8.49
C THR A 237 35.92 24.14 9.12
N GLY A 238 36.80 24.60 10.02
CA GLY A 238 37.75 23.75 10.74
C GLY A 238 38.96 23.31 9.90
N LEU A 239 39.15 23.90 8.72
CA LEU A 239 40.33 23.78 7.88
C LEU A 239 40.44 24.99 6.94
N ILE A 240 41.61 25.26 6.36
CA ILE A 240 41.80 26.36 5.39
C ILE A 240 41.16 26.02 4.03
N ASN A 241 39.84 25.97 4.00
CA ASN A 241 39.00 25.78 2.81
C ASN A 241 37.54 26.17 3.13
N ILE A 242 37.04 27.24 2.53
CA ILE A 242 35.67 27.70 2.77
C ILE A 242 34.62 26.92 1.99
N HIS A 243 35.02 26.18 0.94
CA HIS A 243 34.12 25.43 0.05
C HIS A 243 33.62 24.13 0.68
N TYR A 244 33.21 24.17 1.95
CA TYR A 244 32.46 23.17 2.70
C TYR A 244 31.05 23.72 3.03
N PRO A 245 30.14 23.85 2.04
CA PRO A 245 28.82 24.45 2.25
C PRO A 245 27.98 23.77 3.35
N GLU A 246 28.23 22.48 3.58
CA GLU A 246 27.64 21.72 4.67
C GLU A 246 27.90 22.35 6.06
N LEU A 247 28.95 23.15 6.23
CA LEU A 247 29.34 23.79 7.50
C LEU A 247 28.98 25.28 7.60
N TRP A 248 28.41 25.88 6.54
CA TRP A 248 28.06 27.31 6.53
C TRP A 248 26.96 27.66 7.54
N GLY A 249 26.70 28.93 7.77
CA GLY A 249 25.62 29.37 8.66
C GLY A 249 24.23 29.20 8.03
N PHE A 250 23.19 29.17 8.86
CA PHE A 250 21.80 29.19 8.42
C PHE A 250 21.27 30.62 8.42
N LEU A 251 20.80 31.09 7.26
CA LEU A 251 20.06 32.34 7.15
C LEU A 251 18.57 32.05 7.01
N PHE A 252 17.78 32.24 8.07
CA PHE A 252 16.33 32.09 8.02
C PHE A 252 15.64 33.39 7.61
N PHE A 253 14.69 33.31 6.68
CA PHE A 253 13.86 34.45 6.29
C PHE A 253 12.70 34.62 7.29
N THR A 254 12.51 35.84 7.80
CA THR A 254 11.51 36.15 8.82
C THR A 254 10.65 37.36 8.40
N GLU A 255 9.37 37.37 8.80
CA GLU A 255 8.49 38.54 8.60
C GLU A 255 8.59 39.50 9.78
N ASN A 256 8.46 38.99 11.01
CA ASN A 256 8.38 39.76 12.24
C ASN A 256 9.48 39.39 13.25
N GLY A 257 10.57 38.76 12.79
CA GLY A 257 11.67 38.32 13.64
C GLY A 257 11.38 37.04 14.41
N GLU A 258 10.57 36.15 13.83
CA GLU A 258 10.34 34.80 14.31
C GLU A 258 11.65 34.01 14.38
N GLU A 259 11.80 33.17 15.40
CA GLU A 259 12.95 32.26 15.51
C GLU A 259 12.56 30.86 15.00
N TYR A 260 13.47 30.26 14.25
CA TYR A 260 13.35 28.91 13.68
C TYR A 260 14.52 28.05 14.14
N SER A 261 14.27 26.77 14.38
CA SER A 261 15.31 25.77 14.62
C SER A 261 15.84 25.22 13.30
N ILE A 262 17.09 24.77 13.30
CA ILE A 262 17.65 23.99 12.19
C ILE A 262 16.78 22.73 11.99
N PRO A 263 16.33 22.42 10.76
CA PRO A 263 15.54 21.23 10.49
C PRO A 263 16.27 19.93 10.83
N GLU A 264 15.53 18.90 11.26
CA GLU A 264 16.08 17.59 11.62
C GLU A 264 16.83 16.95 10.43
N VAL A 265 16.33 17.19 9.21
CA VAL A 265 16.96 16.69 7.99
C VAL A 265 18.40 17.16 7.81
N GLU A 266 18.77 18.36 8.30
CA GLU A 266 20.15 18.88 8.20
C GLU A 266 21.12 18.16 9.14
N TYR A 267 20.65 17.71 10.32
CA TYR A 267 21.45 16.86 11.20
C TYR A 267 21.70 15.48 10.56
N ILE A 268 20.70 14.92 9.87
CA ILE A 268 20.88 13.68 9.09
C ILE A 268 21.88 13.90 7.95
N LYS A 269 21.77 15.00 7.19
CA LYS A 269 22.75 15.36 6.14
C LYS A 269 24.18 15.39 6.71
N TRP A 270 24.37 15.98 7.89
CA TRP A 270 25.66 16.01 8.55
C TRP A 270 26.18 14.61 8.92
N GLU A 271 25.34 13.76 9.49
CA GLU A 271 25.74 12.39 9.84
C GLU A 271 26.12 11.57 8.60
N LEU A 272 25.40 11.73 7.48
CA LEU A 272 25.79 11.15 6.19
C LEU A 272 27.10 11.76 5.67
N ARG A 273 27.32 13.06 5.86
CA ARG A 273 28.55 13.75 5.44
C ARG A 273 29.77 13.23 6.18
N ARG A 274 29.65 12.90 7.47
CA ARG A 274 30.72 12.25 8.22
C ARG A 274 31.12 10.95 7.55
N ILE A 275 30.16 10.10 7.20
CA ILE A 275 30.39 8.81 6.53
C ILE A 275 31.02 9.03 5.15
N TYR A 276 30.54 10.01 4.39
CA TYR A 276 31.12 10.42 3.10
C TYR A 276 32.63 10.68 3.18
N TYR A 277 33.10 11.41 4.19
CA TYR A 277 34.53 11.68 4.35
C TYR A 277 35.33 10.39 4.60
N TYR A 278 34.80 9.47 5.40
CA TYR A 278 35.47 8.20 5.68
C TYR A 278 35.39 7.21 4.51
N GLU A 279 34.34 7.23 3.69
CA GLU A 279 34.30 6.49 2.42
C GLU A 279 35.42 6.94 1.47
N HIS A 280 35.64 8.25 1.32
CA HIS A 280 36.74 8.75 0.50
C HIS A 280 38.11 8.45 1.09
N ARG A 281 38.24 8.46 2.42
CA ARG A 281 39.47 8.01 3.09
C ARG A 281 39.73 6.52 2.84
N TYR A 282 38.70 5.70 2.95
CA TYR A 282 38.77 4.27 2.67
C TYR A 282 39.16 4.03 1.21
N PHE A 283 38.60 4.79 0.26
CA PHE A 283 39.02 4.75 -1.14
C PHE A 283 40.49 5.13 -1.33
N ASP A 284 40.98 6.14 -0.63
CA ASP A 284 42.39 6.54 -0.73
C ASP A 284 43.35 5.47 -0.19
N ASP A 285 42.94 4.74 0.85
CA ASP A 285 43.72 3.67 1.46
C ASP A 285 43.63 2.33 0.67
N TYR A 286 42.49 2.02 0.05
CA TYR A 286 42.20 0.68 -0.53
C TYR A 286 41.87 0.68 -2.03
N GLY A 287 41.58 1.83 -2.64
CA GLY A 287 41.23 1.97 -4.06
C GLY A 287 39.79 1.57 -4.41
N CYS A 288 38.91 1.40 -3.42
CA CYS A 288 37.49 1.11 -3.59
C CYS A 288 36.67 1.68 -2.43
N PHE A 289 35.35 1.80 -2.60
CA PHE A 289 34.40 2.14 -1.53
C PHE A 289 33.88 0.86 -0.83
N THR A 290 33.28 1.00 0.35
CA THR A 290 32.75 -0.13 1.13
C THR A 290 31.26 0.03 1.43
N ALA A 291 30.54 -1.09 1.55
CA ALA A 291 29.16 -1.09 2.05
C ALA A 291 29.10 -1.39 3.56
N ASP A 292 30.26 -1.71 4.16
CA ASP A 292 30.41 -2.05 5.57
C ASP A 292 30.80 -0.79 6.36
N LEU A 293 29.85 -0.25 7.12
CA LEU A 293 30.04 0.93 7.95
C LEU A 293 31.11 0.72 9.03
N ASP A 294 31.26 -0.49 9.58
CA ASP A 294 32.28 -0.78 10.60
C ASP A 294 33.70 -0.82 9.98
N ALA A 295 33.81 -1.02 8.66
CA ALA A 295 35.10 -1.00 7.95
C ALA A 295 35.70 0.41 7.79
N LEU A 296 34.90 1.46 8.00
CA LEU A 296 35.33 2.85 7.88
C LEU A 296 36.19 3.36 9.05
N ASP A 297 36.34 2.58 10.13
CA ASP A 297 37.16 2.89 11.33
C ASP A 297 36.91 4.32 11.87
N MET A 298 35.64 4.71 11.94
CA MET A 298 35.22 6.03 12.42
C MET A 298 35.44 6.15 13.95
N PRO A 299 35.97 7.28 14.46
CA PRO A 299 36.25 7.47 15.89
C PRO A 299 34.99 7.48 16.75
N GLU A 300 33.88 7.93 16.18
CA GLU A 300 32.55 7.92 16.80
C GLU A 300 31.56 7.33 15.80
N LYS A 301 30.70 6.43 16.28
CA LYS A 301 29.63 5.87 15.45
C LYS A 301 28.65 6.97 15.04
N PRO A 302 28.13 6.95 13.80
CA PRO A 302 27.09 7.89 13.38
C PRO A 302 25.81 7.69 14.21
N ALA A 303 25.09 8.78 14.45
CA ALA A 303 23.80 8.77 15.14
C ALA A 303 22.68 8.15 14.28
N VAL A 304 22.90 8.07 12.97
CA VAL A 304 22.01 7.44 11.99
C VAL A 304 22.60 6.11 11.50
N CYS A 305 21.74 5.25 10.95
CA CYS A 305 22.15 3.99 10.34
C CYS A 305 21.72 4.02 8.86
N PRO A 306 22.59 4.49 7.95
CA PRO A 306 22.21 4.67 6.57
C PRO A 306 22.37 3.39 5.76
N ARG A 307 21.62 3.30 4.66
CA ARG A 307 21.90 2.35 3.59
C ARG A 307 23.03 2.87 2.72
N ILE A 308 24.07 2.06 2.53
CA ILE A 308 25.24 2.35 1.69
C ILE A 308 25.19 1.50 0.42
N GLU A 309 25.02 2.13 -0.73
CA GLU A 309 24.97 1.46 -2.03
C GLU A 309 26.25 1.75 -2.82
N VAL A 310 27.19 0.80 -2.80
CA VAL A 310 28.45 0.91 -3.54
C VAL A 310 28.28 0.48 -4.99
N MET A 311 28.76 1.33 -5.90
CA MET A 311 28.86 1.10 -7.33
C MET A 311 30.34 0.98 -7.73
N SER A 312 30.62 0.62 -8.98
CA SER A 312 32.00 0.40 -9.46
C SER A 312 32.92 1.62 -9.31
N GLU A 313 32.35 2.83 -9.32
CA GLU A 313 33.10 4.10 -9.34
C GLU A 313 32.51 5.13 -8.36
N GLY A 314 31.70 4.72 -7.39
CA GLY A 314 30.97 5.66 -6.52
C GLY A 314 30.11 4.95 -5.48
N PHE A 315 29.36 5.74 -4.72
CA PHE A 315 28.43 5.27 -3.71
C PHE A 315 27.25 6.24 -3.56
N VAL A 316 26.15 5.74 -3.01
CA VAL A 316 25.05 6.56 -2.50
C VAL A 316 24.76 6.15 -1.07
N LEU A 317 24.74 7.14 -0.17
CA LEU A 317 24.23 6.99 1.18
C LEU A 317 22.76 7.41 1.17
N SER A 318 21.91 6.68 1.87
CA SER A 318 20.52 7.10 2.09
C SER A 318 20.04 6.86 3.51
N CYS A 319 19.22 7.78 4.01
CA CYS A 319 18.61 7.69 5.34
C CYS A 319 17.25 8.40 5.34
N ASP A 320 16.27 7.82 6.01
CA ASP A 320 14.98 8.47 6.24
C ASP A 320 15.07 9.49 7.38
N CYS A 321 14.26 10.55 7.27
CA CYS A 321 13.95 11.53 8.29
C CYS A 321 12.46 11.36 8.66
N PRO A 322 12.12 10.48 9.63
CA PRO A 322 10.73 10.16 9.95
C PRO A 322 9.90 11.38 10.36
N GLN A 323 10.50 12.32 11.10
CA GLN A 323 9.83 13.52 11.63
C GLN A 323 9.36 14.47 10.51
N GLU A 324 10.06 14.48 9.38
CA GLU A 324 9.73 15.32 8.23
C GLU A 324 9.16 14.51 7.05
N GLU A 325 9.03 13.19 7.18
CA GLU A 325 8.63 12.27 6.11
C GLU A 325 9.44 12.38 4.80
N LYS A 326 10.75 12.63 4.94
CA LYS A 326 11.68 12.80 3.82
C LYS A 326 12.75 11.73 3.81
N ARG A 327 13.34 11.48 2.64
CA ARG A 327 14.56 10.68 2.49
C ARG A 327 15.70 11.55 2.01
N VAL A 328 16.84 11.44 2.67
CA VAL A 328 18.09 12.09 2.26
C VAL A 328 18.91 11.10 1.45
N LEU A 329 19.41 11.53 0.30
CA LEU A 329 20.39 10.83 -0.52
C LEU A 329 21.65 11.69 -0.57
N LEU A 330 22.82 11.11 -0.28
CA LEU A 330 24.11 11.76 -0.42
C LEU A 330 24.97 10.94 -1.39
N TYR A 331 25.41 11.59 -2.47
CA TYR A 331 26.20 10.97 -3.53
C TYR A 331 27.71 11.06 -3.26
N ASP A 332 28.50 10.23 -3.92
CA ASP A 332 29.96 10.19 -3.75
C ASP A 332 30.71 11.43 -4.26
N ASP A 333 30.06 12.33 -4.99
CA ASP A 333 30.59 13.66 -5.28
C ASP A 333 30.10 14.72 -4.29
N GLY A 334 29.46 14.29 -3.21
CA GLY A 334 29.03 15.11 -2.12
C GLY A 334 27.67 15.77 -2.32
N LYS A 335 27.05 15.69 -3.50
CA LYS A 335 25.71 16.25 -3.70
C LYS A 335 24.69 15.62 -2.76
N VAL A 336 23.74 16.42 -2.27
CA VAL A 336 22.61 15.94 -1.47
C VAL A 336 21.30 16.08 -2.26
N GLU A 337 20.41 15.10 -2.15
CA GLU A 337 19.03 15.24 -2.58
C GLU A 337 18.11 14.91 -1.39
N VAL A 338 17.13 15.76 -1.14
CA VAL A 338 16.09 15.50 -0.14
C VAL A 338 14.79 15.28 -0.88
N LEU A 339 14.30 14.04 -0.82
CA LEU A 339 13.13 13.61 -1.55
C LEU A 339 11.96 13.43 -0.60
N ASP A 340 10.82 14.05 -0.92
CA ASP A 340 9.55 13.71 -0.29
C ASP A 340 9.04 12.32 -0.76
N ARG A 341 7.96 11.85 -0.15
CA ARG A 341 7.38 10.55 -0.49
C ARG A 341 7.01 10.43 -1.98
N VAL A 342 6.39 11.44 -2.57
CA VAL A 342 5.91 11.42 -3.96
C VAL A 342 7.07 11.37 -4.94
N GLN A 343 8.12 12.15 -4.66
CA GLN A 343 9.36 12.16 -5.44
C GLN A 343 10.07 10.80 -5.36
N MET A 344 10.11 10.19 -4.17
CA MET A 344 10.64 8.84 -3.98
C MET A 344 9.88 7.80 -4.80
N GLU A 345 8.55 7.78 -4.74
CA GLU A 345 7.80 6.81 -5.54
C GLU A 345 7.98 7.02 -7.04
N ARG A 346 8.05 8.28 -7.50
CA ARG A 346 8.31 8.59 -8.92
C ARG A 346 9.69 8.10 -9.36
N ARG A 347 10.68 8.20 -8.49
CA ARG A 347 12.04 7.70 -8.76
C ARG A 347 12.09 6.19 -8.86
N LEU A 348 11.36 5.48 -8.00
CA LEU A 348 11.26 4.01 -8.04
C LEU A 348 10.59 3.52 -9.34
N ARG A 349 9.60 4.27 -9.85
CA ARG A 349 8.87 3.98 -11.12
C ARG A 349 9.66 4.34 -12.39
N CYS A 350 10.94 3.97 -12.46
CA CYS A 350 11.78 4.23 -13.63
C CYS A 350 12.02 2.98 -14.48
N ILE A 351 11.98 3.12 -15.81
CA ILE A 351 12.33 2.04 -16.73
C ILE A 351 13.85 1.78 -16.62
N PRO A 352 14.29 0.55 -16.31
CA PRO A 352 15.71 0.24 -16.22
C PRO A 352 16.45 0.59 -17.52
N LYS A 353 17.66 1.15 -17.39
CA LYS A 353 18.45 1.65 -18.54
C LYS A 353 18.67 0.59 -19.61
N HIS A 354 18.95 -0.65 -19.21
CA HIS A 354 19.19 -1.74 -20.15
C HIS A 354 17.91 -2.14 -20.91
N ILE A 355 16.73 -2.10 -20.25
CA ILE A 355 15.43 -2.29 -20.92
C ILE A 355 15.16 -1.16 -21.90
N ARG A 356 15.41 0.09 -21.49
CA ARG A 356 15.24 1.27 -22.37
C ARG A 356 16.08 1.16 -23.65
N ASN A 357 17.29 0.59 -23.57
CA ASN A 357 18.17 0.38 -24.72
C ASN A 357 17.71 -0.76 -25.65
N GLN A 358 16.90 -1.70 -25.15
CA GLN A 358 16.40 -2.84 -25.92
C GLN A 358 15.02 -2.58 -26.55
N ALA A 359 14.27 -1.60 -26.03
CA ALA A 359 12.92 -1.28 -26.47
C ALA A 359 12.90 -0.32 -27.68
N THR A 360 11.97 -0.55 -28.60
CA THR A 360 11.60 0.36 -29.68
C THR A 360 10.85 1.58 -29.13
N GLN A 361 10.70 2.65 -29.94
CA GLN A 361 9.94 3.84 -29.51
C GLN A 361 8.46 3.55 -29.20
N GLU A 362 7.85 2.60 -29.93
CA GLU A 362 6.48 2.17 -29.65
C GLU A 362 6.39 1.39 -28.33
N GLU A 363 7.32 0.46 -28.09
CA GLU A 363 7.38 -0.27 -26.80
C GLU A 363 7.65 0.67 -25.63
N LEU A 364 8.52 1.67 -25.80
CA LEU A 364 8.83 2.68 -24.76
C LEU A 364 7.60 3.49 -24.37
N LYS A 365 6.71 3.81 -25.30
CA LYS A 365 5.45 4.51 -25.00
C LYS A 365 4.59 3.72 -24.01
N TYR A 366 4.42 2.42 -24.22
CA TYR A 366 3.58 1.58 -23.35
C TYR A 366 4.30 1.13 -22.08
N LEU A 367 5.63 0.97 -22.12
CA LEU A 367 6.43 0.80 -20.91
C LEU A 367 6.32 2.03 -20.01
N ASP A 368 6.41 3.24 -20.56
CA ASP A 368 6.24 4.48 -19.81
C ASP A 368 4.84 4.57 -19.19
N PHE A 369 3.80 4.18 -19.93
CA PHE A 369 2.45 4.05 -19.38
C PHE A 369 2.40 3.06 -18.20
N LEU A 370 2.94 1.85 -18.33
CA LEU A 370 2.93 0.86 -17.25
C LEU A 370 3.72 1.34 -16.04
N TYR A 371 4.97 1.80 -16.22
CA TYR A 371 5.84 2.19 -15.11
C TYR A 371 5.30 3.39 -14.33
N ARG A 372 4.67 4.37 -15.00
CA ARG A 372 4.09 5.54 -14.32
C ARG A 372 2.90 5.20 -13.43
N ASN A 373 2.13 4.17 -13.81
CA ASN A 373 0.83 3.87 -13.23
C ASN A 373 0.88 2.63 -12.31
N MET A 374 1.79 1.70 -12.51
CA MET A 374 1.86 0.47 -11.72
C MET A 374 2.12 0.74 -10.23
N PRO A 375 1.61 -0.13 -9.34
CA PRO A 375 1.97 -0.08 -7.94
C PRO A 375 3.44 -0.45 -7.74
N LEU A 376 4.04 0.14 -6.72
CA LEU A 376 5.44 -0.15 -6.38
C LEU A 376 5.67 -1.61 -6.01
N SER A 377 4.65 -2.28 -5.47
CA SER A 377 4.72 -3.71 -5.17
C SER A 377 5.07 -4.56 -6.39
N ASP A 378 4.67 -4.14 -7.59
CA ASP A 378 4.86 -4.95 -8.79
C ASP A 378 6.31 -4.90 -9.30
N LEU A 379 7.03 -3.81 -8.99
CA LEU A 379 8.45 -3.65 -9.29
C LEU A 379 9.33 -4.61 -8.46
N SER A 380 8.89 -5.00 -7.25
CA SER A 380 9.62 -5.94 -6.41
C SER A 380 9.42 -7.42 -6.80
N GLU A 381 8.36 -7.74 -7.53
CA GLU A 381 7.93 -9.13 -7.78
C GLU A 381 8.41 -9.68 -9.13
N CYS A 382 8.64 -8.79 -10.10
CA CYS A 382 8.88 -9.19 -11.48
C CYS A 382 10.36 -9.17 -11.84
N GLU A 383 10.75 -10.09 -12.73
CA GLU A 383 12.05 -10.02 -13.43
C GLU A 383 12.15 -8.72 -14.26
N GLU A 384 13.36 -8.20 -14.45
CA GLU A 384 13.60 -6.88 -15.06
C GLU A 384 13.00 -6.72 -16.47
N ASP A 385 12.93 -7.80 -17.26
CA ASP A 385 12.41 -7.82 -18.63
C ASP A 385 10.91 -8.16 -18.73
N TYR A 386 10.25 -8.49 -17.62
CA TYR A 386 8.87 -8.96 -17.59
C TYR A 386 7.91 -7.99 -18.28
N PHE A 387 7.95 -6.71 -17.93
CA PHE A 387 7.03 -5.71 -18.50
C PHE A 387 7.27 -5.46 -19.99
N LEU A 388 8.51 -5.60 -20.47
CA LEU A 388 8.81 -5.54 -21.90
C LEU A 388 8.17 -6.72 -22.65
N ARG A 389 8.19 -7.92 -22.05
CA ARG A 389 7.49 -9.09 -22.62
C ARG A 389 5.98 -8.90 -22.65
N VAL A 390 5.39 -8.31 -21.61
CA VAL A 390 3.96 -7.95 -21.58
C VAL A 390 3.62 -6.99 -22.71
N VAL A 391 4.36 -5.89 -22.84
CA VAL A 391 4.15 -4.89 -23.90
C VAL A 391 4.26 -5.52 -25.29
N ARG A 392 5.29 -6.33 -25.53
CA ARG A 392 5.48 -7.06 -26.79
C ARG A 392 4.30 -7.96 -27.12
N GLN A 393 3.83 -8.73 -26.14
CA GLN A 393 2.71 -9.63 -26.33
C GLN A 393 1.41 -8.86 -26.57
N ALA A 394 1.16 -7.76 -25.85
CA ALA A 394 -0.01 -6.92 -26.05
C ALA A 394 -0.03 -6.29 -27.47
N LEU A 395 1.11 -5.80 -27.95
CA LEU A 395 1.25 -5.26 -29.32
C LEU A 395 1.10 -6.33 -30.39
N TYR A 396 1.63 -7.53 -30.13
CA TYR A 396 1.43 -8.69 -31.00
C TYR A 396 -0.06 -9.02 -31.12
N VAL A 397 -0.78 -9.13 -30.01
CA VAL A 397 -2.23 -9.41 -30.00
C VAL A 397 -3.01 -8.28 -30.68
N ARG A 398 -2.65 -7.01 -30.43
CA ARG A 398 -3.28 -5.84 -31.08
C ARG A 398 -3.16 -5.87 -32.61
N SER A 399 -2.06 -6.40 -33.15
CA SER A 399 -1.81 -6.48 -34.59
C SER A 399 -2.38 -7.73 -35.26
N HIS A 400 -2.68 -8.79 -34.50
CA HIS A 400 -3.10 -10.10 -35.00
C HIS A 400 -4.57 -10.44 -34.73
N THR A 401 -5.33 -9.53 -34.13
CA THR A 401 -6.77 -9.70 -33.85
C THR A 401 -7.62 -8.82 -34.77
N PRO A 402 -8.84 -9.23 -35.16
CA PRO A 402 -9.71 -8.43 -36.02
C PRO A 402 -10.06 -7.05 -35.44
N TRP A 403 -10.22 -6.96 -34.12
CA TRP A 403 -10.61 -5.75 -33.39
C TRP A 403 -9.41 -4.94 -32.85
N GLY A 404 -8.20 -5.48 -32.78
CA GLY A 404 -7.09 -4.79 -32.12
C GLY A 404 -6.74 -3.41 -32.71
N LYS A 405 -6.98 -3.21 -34.01
CA LYS A 405 -6.79 -1.91 -34.69
C LYS A 405 -7.94 -0.93 -34.51
N THR A 406 -9.12 -1.39 -34.06
CA THR A 406 -10.29 -0.53 -33.83
C THR A 406 -10.34 0.00 -32.40
N LEU A 407 -9.54 -0.56 -31.49
CA LEU A 407 -9.46 -0.10 -30.10
C LEU A 407 -8.84 1.30 -30.01
N SER A 408 -9.48 2.16 -29.23
CA SER A 408 -8.89 3.43 -28.80
C SER A 408 -7.64 3.18 -27.94
N GLU A 409 -6.79 4.20 -27.83
CA GLU A 409 -5.60 4.12 -26.98
C GLU A 409 -5.95 3.91 -25.51
N GLU A 410 -7.05 4.51 -25.04
CA GLU A 410 -7.55 4.38 -23.67
C GLU A 410 -8.00 2.95 -23.38
N LEU A 411 -8.83 2.35 -24.26
CA LEU A 411 -9.28 0.96 -24.11
C LEU A 411 -8.09 -0.02 -24.13
N PHE A 412 -7.13 0.19 -25.04
CA PHE A 412 -5.95 -0.65 -25.12
C PHE A 412 -5.09 -0.54 -23.86
N CYS A 413 -4.77 0.69 -23.41
CA CYS A 413 -3.90 0.92 -22.27
C CYS A 413 -4.53 0.49 -20.93
N ASN A 414 -5.85 0.64 -20.76
CA ASN A 414 -6.53 0.37 -19.48
C ASN A 414 -7.11 -1.04 -19.38
N TYR A 415 -7.46 -1.67 -20.51
CA TYR A 415 -8.28 -2.88 -20.49
C TYR A 415 -7.74 -4.03 -21.34
N VAL A 416 -6.59 -3.87 -22.01
CA VAL A 416 -5.88 -4.96 -22.72
C VAL A 416 -4.43 -5.08 -22.25
N LEU A 417 -3.69 -3.98 -22.23
CA LEU A 417 -2.27 -3.91 -21.85
C LEU A 417 -1.99 -4.34 -20.39
N PRO A 418 -2.83 -4.01 -19.38
CA PRO A 418 -2.47 -4.30 -18.00
C PRO A 418 -2.41 -5.80 -17.71
N TYR A 419 -1.31 -6.21 -17.10
CA TYR A 419 -0.98 -7.59 -16.74
C TYR A 419 -1.60 -8.04 -15.41
N ARG A 420 -2.00 -7.08 -14.57
CA ARG A 420 -2.62 -7.31 -13.27
C ARG A 420 -4.12 -7.06 -13.36
N ILE A 421 -4.90 -7.90 -12.69
CA ILE A 421 -6.36 -7.78 -12.63
C ILE A 421 -6.81 -7.45 -11.21
N ASN A 422 -6.27 -8.15 -10.21
CA ASN A 422 -6.58 -7.99 -8.78
C ASN A 422 -5.26 -7.95 -7.98
N ASN A 423 -5.25 -8.53 -6.78
CA ASN A 423 -4.09 -8.69 -5.91
C ASN A 423 -3.41 -10.07 -6.04
N GLU A 424 -3.59 -10.78 -7.16
CA GLU A 424 -2.93 -12.06 -7.43
C GLU A 424 -1.40 -11.92 -7.52
N HIS A 425 -0.67 -13.04 -7.42
CA HIS A 425 0.74 -13.06 -7.82
C HIS A 425 0.86 -12.91 -9.35
N ILE A 426 1.77 -12.03 -9.79
CA ILE A 426 1.94 -11.71 -11.21
C ILE A 426 2.65 -12.86 -11.91
N THR A 427 2.04 -13.35 -12.98
CA THR A 427 2.60 -14.42 -13.82
C THR A 427 2.45 -14.07 -15.28
N PHE A 428 3.40 -14.51 -16.12
CA PHE A 428 3.36 -14.24 -17.56
C PHE A 428 2.40 -15.22 -18.28
N TYR A 429 1.09 -14.99 -18.17
CA TYR A 429 0.05 -15.85 -18.75
C TYR A 429 -0.27 -15.54 -20.22
N GLN A 430 0.03 -14.32 -20.68
CA GLN A 430 -0.53 -13.74 -21.92
C GLN A 430 -0.20 -14.59 -23.16
N GLN A 431 1.03 -15.08 -23.25
CA GLN A 431 1.46 -15.91 -24.37
C GLN A 431 0.83 -17.31 -24.35
N GLN A 432 0.72 -17.92 -23.17
CA GLN A 432 0.12 -19.25 -23.02
C GLN A 432 -1.37 -19.22 -23.35
N PHE A 433 -2.07 -18.17 -22.92
CA PHE A 433 -3.50 -18.02 -23.19
C PHE A 433 -3.78 -17.68 -24.65
N TRP A 434 -2.95 -16.84 -25.27
CA TRP A 434 -2.99 -16.65 -26.73
C TRP A 434 -2.88 -17.98 -27.47
N GLN A 435 -1.88 -18.82 -27.14
CA GLN A 435 -1.70 -20.13 -27.77
C GLN A 435 -2.90 -21.06 -27.57
N ALA A 436 -3.54 -21.03 -26.40
CA ALA A 436 -4.69 -21.86 -26.09
C ALA A 436 -5.98 -21.40 -26.79
N LEU A 437 -6.12 -20.11 -27.11
CA LEU A 437 -7.37 -19.51 -27.61
C LEU A 437 -7.30 -19.13 -29.10
N SER A 438 -6.12 -18.89 -29.67
CA SER A 438 -6.00 -18.33 -31.02
C SER A 438 -6.60 -19.24 -32.09
N GLU A 439 -6.38 -20.56 -31.99
CA GLU A 439 -6.99 -21.53 -32.92
C GLU A 439 -8.51 -21.61 -32.72
N ARG A 440 -8.97 -21.51 -31.47
CA ARG A 440 -10.41 -21.51 -31.16
C ARG A 440 -11.13 -20.33 -31.81
N LEU A 441 -10.53 -19.15 -31.81
CA LEU A 441 -11.18 -17.90 -32.24
C LEU A 441 -10.88 -17.50 -33.69
N PHE A 442 -9.69 -17.82 -34.20
CA PHE A 442 -9.16 -17.23 -35.45
C PHE A 442 -8.77 -18.26 -36.51
N ALA A 443 -9.18 -19.52 -36.38
CA ALA A 443 -8.89 -20.54 -37.39
C ALA A 443 -9.40 -20.11 -38.79
N PRO A 444 -8.60 -20.23 -39.86
CA PRO A 444 -8.93 -19.69 -41.20
C PRO A 444 -10.25 -20.19 -41.79
N GLU A 445 -10.70 -21.37 -41.39
CA GLU A 445 -11.95 -21.99 -41.82
C GLU A 445 -13.19 -21.49 -41.06
N LYS A 446 -13.03 -20.70 -40.00
CA LYS A 446 -14.12 -20.12 -39.22
C LYS A 446 -14.48 -18.72 -39.73
N GLU A 447 -15.75 -18.38 -39.59
CA GLU A 447 -16.19 -17.00 -39.73
C GLU A 447 -15.57 -16.13 -38.63
N THR A 448 -15.14 -14.93 -38.99
CA THR A 448 -14.62 -13.95 -38.02
C THR A 448 -15.70 -13.62 -37.00
N LEU A 449 -15.45 -13.92 -35.72
CA LEU A 449 -16.37 -13.60 -34.63
C LEU A 449 -16.38 -12.09 -34.34
N SER A 450 -17.53 -11.56 -33.93
CA SER A 450 -17.62 -10.25 -33.27
C SER A 450 -16.97 -10.30 -31.88
N LEU A 451 -16.66 -9.15 -31.29
CA LEU A 451 -16.17 -9.07 -29.91
C LEU A 451 -17.14 -9.76 -28.94
N TYR A 452 -18.45 -9.52 -29.10
CA TYR A 452 -19.50 -10.16 -28.32
C TYR A 452 -19.41 -11.69 -28.35
N ARG A 453 -19.34 -12.29 -29.55
CA ARG A 453 -19.30 -13.76 -29.69
C ARG A 453 -17.96 -14.34 -29.25
N ALA A 454 -16.86 -13.63 -29.49
CA ALA A 454 -15.54 -14.03 -29.03
C ALA A 454 -15.47 -14.05 -27.49
N ALA A 455 -16.06 -13.07 -26.80
CA ALA A 455 -16.12 -13.04 -25.34
C ALA A 455 -16.87 -14.25 -24.77
N VAL A 456 -18.04 -14.59 -25.34
CA VAL A 456 -18.79 -15.81 -24.99
C VAL A 456 -17.94 -17.07 -25.19
N GLU A 457 -17.25 -17.19 -26.34
CA GLU A 457 -16.37 -18.35 -26.60
C GLU A 457 -15.22 -18.49 -25.62
N VAL A 458 -14.60 -17.37 -25.23
CA VAL A 458 -13.53 -17.36 -24.22
C VAL A 458 -14.08 -17.78 -22.85
N ASN A 459 -15.30 -17.37 -22.49
CA ASN A 459 -15.88 -17.76 -21.21
C ASN A 459 -16.24 -19.26 -21.16
N TYR A 460 -16.68 -19.86 -22.29
CA TYR A 460 -16.80 -21.32 -22.38
C TYR A 460 -15.47 -22.04 -22.22
N TRP A 461 -14.39 -21.49 -22.78
CA TRP A 461 -13.05 -22.00 -22.49
C TRP A 461 -12.70 -21.88 -21.00
N CYS A 462 -13.11 -20.80 -20.31
CA CYS A 462 -12.88 -20.67 -18.87
C CYS A 462 -13.62 -21.76 -18.07
N LEU A 463 -14.87 -22.08 -18.41
CA LEU A 463 -15.63 -23.19 -17.78
C LEU A 463 -14.98 -24.56 -18.03
N GLU A 464 -14.33 -24.77 -19.19
CA GLU A 464 -13.52 -25.97 -19.46
C GLU A 464 -12.30 -26.10 -18.54
N LYS A 465 -11.88 -25.01 -17.89
CA LYS A 465 -10.69 -24.96 -17.06
C LYS A 465 -10.95 -24.89 -15.57
N ALA A 466 -11.96 -24.13 -15.14
CA ALA A 466 -12.20 -23.85 -13.73
C ALA A 466 -13.69 -23.80 -13.38
N THR A 467 -13.96 -23.79 -12.07
CA THR A 467 -15.29 -23.66 -11.46
C THR A 467 -15.15 -23.03 -10.08
N TYR A 468 -16.26 -22.57 -9.51
CA TYR A 468 -16.24 -21.96 -8.20
C TYR A 468 -15.89 -22.98 -7.11
N GLN A 469 -15.02 -22.57 -6.19
CA GLN A 469 -14.83 -23.22 -4.90
C GLN A 469 -14.36 -22.21 -3.86
N SER A 470 -15.09 -22.10 -2.75
CA SER A 470 -14.67 -21.28 -1.61
C SER A 470 -13.36 -21.81 -1.00
N THR A 471 -12.44 -20.88 -0.70
CA THR A 471 -11.09 -21.13 -0.20
C THR A 471 -10.60 -19.93 0.63
N ASN A 472 -9.35 -19.93 1.09
CA ASN A 472 -8.80 -18.84 1.91
C ASN A 472 -8.63 -17.50 1.15
N ALA A 473 -8.30 -16.43 1.89
CA ALA A 473 -8.25 -15.05 1.41
C ALA A 473 -7.16 -14.74 0.37
N ARG A 474 -6.10 -15.58 0.22
CA ARG A 474 -5.04 -15.35 -0.77
C ARG A 474 -5.61 -15.50 -2.18
N THR A 475 -5.36 -14.53 -3.05
CA THR A 475 -5.83 -14.58 -4.45
C THR A 475 -4.86 -15.39 -5.31
N ALA A 476 -5.35 -16.48 -5.89
CA ALA A 476 -4.60 -17.32 -6.81
C ALA A 476 -4.35 -16.60 -8.16
N SER A 477 -3.19 -16.84 -8.77
CA SER A 477 -2.90 -16.35 -10.13
C SER A 477 -3.74 -17.10 -11.19
N PRO A 478 -3.95 -16.55 -12.40
CA PRO A 478 -4.63 -17.28 -13.48
C PRO A 478 -4.06 -18.68 -13.73
N LEU A 479 -2.73 -18.83 -13.66
CA LEU A 479 -2.06 -20.12 -13.84
C LEU A 479 -2.30 -21.07 -12.66
N THR A 480 -2.34 -20.54 -11.43
CA THR A 480 -2.68 -21.33 -10.24
C THR A 480 -4.13 -21.83 -10.31
N VAL A 481 -5.07 -21.01 -10.78
CA VAL A 481 -6.47 -21.42 -10.99
C VAL A 481 -6.56 -22.56 -12.01
N LEU A 482 -5.82 -22.47 -13.13
CA LEU A 482 -5.73 -23.57 -14.10
C LEU A 482 -5.17 -24.85 -13.48
N ASN A 483 -4.15 -24.76 -12.62
CA ASN A 483 -3.57 -25.93 -11.95
C ASN A 483 -4.50 -26.57 -10.89
N ASN A 484 -5.43 -25.80 -10.35
CA ASN A 484 -6.42 -26.29 -9.39
C ASN A 484 -7.66 -26.88 -10.06
N ALA A 485 -8.02 -26.33 -11.21
CA ALA A 485 -9.33 -26.45 -11.86
C ALA A 485 -10.50 -25.84 -11.07
N PHE A 486 -10.19 -24.95 -10.13
CA PHE A 486 -11.18 -24.17 -9.37
C PHE A 486 -10.59 -22.85 -8.86
N GLY A 487 -11.45 -21.91 -8.50
CA GLY A 487 -11.10 -20.65 -7.83
C GLY A 487 -12.32 -20.02 -7.15
N ARG A 488 -12.13 -18.98 -6.34
CA ARG A 488 -13.24 -18.15 -5.85
C ARG A 488 -13.73 -17.20 -6.95
N CYS A 489 -14.88 -16.54 -6.77
CA CYS A 489 -15.42 -15.56 -7.71
C CYS A 489 -14.38 -14.52 -8.18
N GLY A 490 -13.57 -13.96 -7.26
CA GLY A 490 -12.49 -13.03 -7.58
C GLY A 490 -11.29 -13.63 -8.32
N GLU A 491 -11.12 -14.95 -8.30
CA GLU A 491 -10.05 -15.68 -8.99
C GLU A 491 -10.53 -16.18 -10.37
N GLU A 492 -11.78 -16.63 -10.46
CA GLU A 492 -12.44 -16.97 -11.72
C GLU A 492 -12.54 -15.75 -12.64
N SER A 493 -12.96 -14.61 -12.10
CA SER A 493 -13.02 -13.36 -12.86
C SER A 493 -11.61 -12.84 -13.22
N THR A 494 -10.60 -13.05 -12.37
CA THR A 494 -9.20 -12.80 -12.72
C THR A 494 -8.73 -13.69 -13.89
N LEU A 495 -9.07 -14.99 -13.89
CA LEU A 495 -8.78 -15.90 -15.00
C LEU A 495 -9.49 -15.46 -16.29
N ALA A 496 -10.78 -15.13 -16.22
CA ALA A 496 -11.58 -14.74 -17.37
C ALA A 496 -11.07 -13.43 -18.01
N VAL A 497 -10.80 -12.39 -17.21
CA VAL A 497 -10.20 -11.14 -17.70
C VAL A 497 -8.82 -11.40 -18.31
N ALA A 498 -7.98 -12.20 -17.67
CA ALA A 498 -6.68 -12.58 -18.21
C ALA A 498 -6.80 -13.28 -19.58
N ALA A 499 -7.76 -14.21 -19.74
CA ALA A 499 -8.03 -14.91 -20.99
C ALA A 499 -8.52 -13.96 -22.09
N LEU A 500 -9.47 -13.09 -21.78
CA LEU A 500 -10.03 -12.08 -22.71
C LEU A 500 -8.96 -11.10 -23.20
N ARG A 501 -8.17 -10.54 -22.28
CA ARG A 501 -7.07 -9.61 -22.62
C ARG A 501 -5.99 -10.27 -23.46
N SER A 502 -5.71 -11.55 -23.25
CA SER A 502 -4.71 -12.32 -24.01
C SER A 502 -5.07 -12.50 -25.49
N VAL A 503 -6.34 -12.28 -25.86
CA VAL A 503 -6.83 -12.25 -27.25
C VAL A 503 -7.34 -10.86 -27.65
N GLY A 504 -6.95 -9.82 -26.91
CA GLY A 504 -7.16 -8.43 -27.29
C GLY A 504 -8.57 -7.91 -27.05
N ILE A 505 -9.40 -8.63 -26.29
CA ILE A 505 -10.74 -8.18 -25.91
C ILE A 505 -10.57 -7.27 -24.68
N PRO A 506 -10.99 -5.99 -24.73
CA PRO A 506 -10.93 -5.12 -23.56
C PRO A 506 -11.87 -5.65 -22.49
N ALA A 507 -11.32 -5.95 -21.31
CA ALA A 507 -12.06 -6.55 -20.21
C ALA A 507 -11.60 -6.00 -18.87
N ARG A 508 -12.53 -5.98 -17.91
CA ARG A 508 -12.27 -5.55 -16.53
C ARG A 508 -13.04 -6.40 -15.54
N GLN A 509 -12.54 -6.40 -14.32
CA GLN A 509 -13.16 -7.08 -13.20
C GLN A 509 -14.03 -6.09 -12.44
N CYS A 510 -15.28 -6.46 -12.20
CA CYS A 510 -16.25 -5.66 -11.47
C CYS A 510 -16.51 -6.31 -10.11
N TYR A 511 -16.74 -5.47 -9.10
CA TYR A 511 -16.94 -5.91 -7.73
C TYR A 511 -18.09 -5.19 -7.07
N ALA A 512 -18.90 -5.95 -6.32
CA ALA A 512 -19.60 -5.42 -5.17
C ALA A 512 -18.69 -5.62 -3.94
N PRO A 513 -18.07 -4.55 -3.36
CA PRO A 513 -17.06 -4.70 -2.31
C PRO A 513 -17.57 -5.48 -1.08
N ARG A 514 -18.81 -5.19 -0.69
CA ARG A 514 -19.65 -5.93 0.27
C ARG A 514 -21.11 -5.71 -0.11
N TRP A 515 -21.92 -6.75 0.04
CA TRP A 515 -23.37 -6.62 -0.12
C TRP A 515 -23.98 -5.86 1.05
N SER A 516 -25.04 -5.10 0.78
CA SER A 516 -25.89 -4.48 1.81
C SER A 516 -26.99 -5.44 2.31
N HIS A 517 -27.51 -6.28 1.41
CA HIS A 517 -28.68 -7.14 1.65
C HIS A 517 -28.35 -8.54 2.18
N CYS A 518 -27.12 -9.02 2.00
CA CYS A 518 -26.59 -10.23 2.64
C CYS A 518 -25.12 -10.02 3.06
N ASP A 519 -24.53 -11.01 3.73
CA ASP A 519 -23.08 -10.99 4.01
C ASP A 519 -22.29 -11.42 2.76
N ASP A 520 -20.97 -11.24 2.82
CA ASP A 520 -20.03 -11.51 1.72
C ASP A 520 -19.93 -10.42 0.63
N ASN A 521 -19.08 -10.68 -0.36
CA ASN A 521 -18.88 -9.87 -1.56
C ASN A 521 -19.08 -10.72 -2.82
N HIS A 522 -18.96 -10.11 -4.00
CA HIS A 522 -18.91 -10.86 -5.24
C HIS A 522 -18.13 -10.11 -6.32
N ALA A 523 -17.59 -10.88 -7.27
CA ALA A 523 -16.77 -10.38 -8.37
C ALA A 523 -17.14 -11.08 -9.68
N TRP A 524 -17.22 -10.32 -10.76
CA TRP A 524 -17.53 -10.81 -12.10
C TRP A 524 -16.80 -9.97 -13.16
N VAL A 525 -17.17 -10.11 -14.44
CA VAL A 525 -16.43 -9.50 -15.56
C VAL A 525 -17.33 -8.60 -16.40
N GLU A 526 -16.76 -7.48 -16.85
CA GLU A 526 -17.27 -6.69 -17.96
C GLU A 526 -16.32 -6.75 -19.16
N VAL A 527 -16.90 -6.76 -20.36
CA VAL A 527 -16.20 -6.73 -21.65
C VAL A 527 -16.71 -5.59 -22.50
N TYR A 528 -15.80 -4.92 -23.21
CA TYR A 528 -16.16 -3.89 -24.15
C TYR A 528 -16.37 -4.50 -25.54
N THR A 529 -17.57 -4.32 -26.11
CA THR A 529 -17.93 -4.79 -27.44
C THR A 529 -18.19 -3.61 -28.39
N GLU A 530 -18.70 -3.90 -29.59
CA GLU A 530 -19.10 -2.88 -30.56
C GLU A 530 -20.21 -1.95 -30.03
N ASP A 531 -21.05 -2.42 -29.10
CA ASP A 531 -22.20 -1.69 -28.55
C ASP A 531 -21.95 -1.11 -27.14
N GLY A 532 -20.72 -1.22 -26.61
CA GLY A 532 -20.33 -0.70 -25.30
C GLY A 532 -19.95 -1.79 -24.29
N TRP A 533 -20.01 -1.46 -23.00
CA TRP A 533 -19.74 -2.39 -21.89
C TRP A 533 -20.89 -3.37 -21.68
N HIS A 534 -20.56 -4.66 -21.55
CA HIS A 534 -21.48 -5.73 -21.21
C HIS A 534 -20.91 -6.60 -20.10
N PHE A 535 -21.76 -7.17 -19.25
CA PHE A 535 -21.31 -8.03 -18.15
C PHE A 535 -21.52 -9.53 -18.43
N LEU A 536 -20.74 -10.37 -17.76
CA LEU A 536 -20.82 -11.83 -17.80
C LEU A 536 -20.29 -12.46 -16.50
N GLY A 537 -20.86 -13.61 -16.12
CA GLY A 537 -20.32 -14.45 -15.04
C GLY A 537 -19.00 -15.11 -15.45
N ALA A 538 -18.05 -15.23 -14.52
CA ALA A 538 -16.73 -15.76 -14.84
C ALA A 538 -16.67 -17.27 -14.69
N CYS A 539 -16.25 -18.00 -15.74
CA CYS A 539 -16.37 -19.45 -15.80
C CYS A 539 -17.83 -19.96 -15.81
N GLU A 540 -18.79 -19.05 -16.01
CA GLU A 540 -20.24 -19.31 -16.03
C GLU A 540 -20.85 -18.76 -17.32
N PRO A 541 -20.52 -19.34 -18.48
CA PRO A 541 -20.92 -18.81 -19.77
C PRO A 541 -22.42 -18.91 -20.02
N GLU A 542 -23.03 -17.78 -20.38
CA GLU A 542 -24.33 -17.73 -21.04
C GLU A 542 -24.17 -17.44 -22.55
N LEU A 543 -25.13 -17.86 -23.37
CA LEU A 543 -25.12 -17.60 -24.83
C LEU A 543 -25.24 -16.12 -25.21
N SER A 544 -25.70 -15.31 -24.27
CA SER A 544 -25.85 -13.87 -24.37
C SER A 544 -25.20 -13.19 -23.17
N LEU A 545 -24.48 -12.10 -23.42
CA LEU A 545 -23.99 -11.18 -22.40
C LEU A 545 -25.17 -10.45 -21.71
N ASP A 546 -24.86 -9.74 -20.63
CA ASP A 546 -25.81 -9.07 -19.72
C ASP A 546 -26.79 -10.03 -19.05
N ARG A 547 -26.30 -11.24 -18.77
CA ARG A 547 -27.01 -12.28 -18.04
C ARG A 547 -26.08 -12.90 -17.00
N GLY A 548 -26.67 -13.30 -15.88
CA GLY A 548 -25.96 -13.98 -14.81
C GLY A 548 -26.88 -14.27 -13.62
N TRP A 549 -26.47 -15.23 -12.78
CA TRP A 549 -27.21 -15.53 -11.55
C TRP A 549 -27.19 -14.34 -10.57
N PHE A 550 -26.21 -13.44 -10.67
CA PHE A 550 -26.04 -12.30 -9.76
C PHE A 550 -26.83 -11.04 -10.13
N CYS A 551 -27.62 -11.01 -11.22
CA CYS A 551 -28.31 -9.78 -11.65
C CYS A 551 -29.22 -9.16 -10.58
N LEU A 552 -30.05 -9.97 -9.89
CA LEU A 552 -30.89 -9.45 -8.79
C LEU A 552 -30.05 -8.96 -7.60
N PRO A 553 -29.11 -9.76 -7.04
CA PRO A 553 -28.19 -9.28 -6.01
C PRO A 553 -27.47 -7.98 -6.39
N ALA A 554 -26.94 -7.88 -7.62
CA ALA A 554 -26.26 -6.70 -8.13
C ALA A 554 -27.18 -5.47 -8.20
N SER A 555 -28.46 -5.65 -8.56
CA SER A 555 -29.46 -4.56 -8.54
C SER A 555 -29.75 -4.01 -7.13
N LYS A 556 -29.38 -4.76 -6.08
CA LYS A 556 -29.49 -4.38 -4.67
C LYS A 556 -28.20 -3.81 -4.09
N ALA A 557 -27.15 -3.62 -4.90
CA ALA A 557 -25.88 -3.10 -4.42
C ALA A 557 -25.96 -1.59 -4.11
N MET A 558 -25.13 -1.15 -3.16
CA MET A 558 -24.91 0.28 -2.89
C MET A 558 -23.74 0.86 -3.69
N LEU A 559 -22.83 0.00 -4.14
CA LEU A 559 -21.72 0.32 -5.03
C LEU A 559 -21.35 -0.94 -5.82
N ILE A 560 -21.12 -0.76 -7.12
CA ILE A 560 -20.38 -1.72 -7.94
C ILE A 560 -19.29 -0.91 -8.62
N HIS A 561 -18.05 -1.36 -8.50
CA HIS A 561 -16.91 -0.64 -9.06
C HIS A 561 -15.97 -1.52 -9.86
N THR A 562 -15.10 -0.86 -10.63
CA THR A 562 -13.86 -1.41 -11.17
C THR A 562 -12.71 -0.48 -10.76
N LYS A 563 -11.47 -0.97 -10.82
CA LYS A 563 -10.29 -0.20 -10.46
C LYS A 563 -9.33 -0.04 -11.63
N VAL A 564 -8.75 1.14 -11.75
CA VAL A 564 -7.74 1.46 -12.77
C VAL A 564 -6.64 2.33 -12.17
N ASP A 565 -5.43 2.20 -12.68
CA ASP A 565 -4.23 2.82 -12.09
C ASP A 565 -3.79 4.12 -12.78
N THR A 566 -4.66 4.74 -13.57
CA THR A 566 -4.33 5.89 -14.40
C THR A 566 -5.36 7.01 -14.23
N ASP A 567 -4.94 8.24 -14.51
CA ASP A 567 -5.83 9.39 -14.68
C ASP A 567 -6.36 9.51 -16.13
N CYS A 568 -5.85 8.70 -17.06
CA CYS A 568 -6.29 8.68 -18.46
C CYS A 568 -7.56 7.82 -18.63
N LEU A 569 -8.70 8.35 -18.16
CA LEU A 569 -9.98 7.63 -18.10
C LEU A 569 -10.91 7.85 -19.30
N GLY A 570 -10.61 8.83 -20.16
CA GLY A 570 -11.47 9.16 -21.29
C GLY A 570 -12.89 9.51 -20.83
N GLU A 571 -13.87 8.87 -21.48
CA GLU A 571 -15.30 9.04 -21.19
C GLU A 571 -15.73 8.55 -19.79
N GLU A 572 -14.91 7.72 -19.12
CA GLU A 572 -15.22 7.17 -17.79
C GLU A 572 -14.80 8.11 -16.64
N SER A 573 -14.27 9.28 -16.96
CA SER A 573 -13.84 10.28 -15.96
C SER A 573 -14.99 10.80 -15.10
N ASP A 574 -16.21 10.87 -15.62
CA ASP A 574 -17.40 11.35 -14.88
C ASP A 574 -17.90 10.35 -13.82
N ASP A 575 -17.59 9.07 -13.97
CA ASP A 575 -17.94 8.01 -13.01
C ASP A 575 -16.75 7.64 -12.11
N ALA A 576 -15.61 8.30 -12.30
CA ALA A 576 -14.42 8.13 -11.48
C ALA A 576 -14.60 8.80 -10.12
N VAL A 577 -14.27 8.05 -9.08
CA VAL A 577 -14.38 8.51 -7.71
C VAL A 577 -12.97 8.88 -7.21
N HIS A 578 -12.79 10.14 -6.78
CA HIS A 578 -11.51 10.66 -6.32
C HIS A 578 -11.20 10.17 -4.89
N ALA A 579 -10.69 8.94 -4.79
CA ALA A 579 -10.17 8.37 -3.55
C ALA A 579 -8.78 8.95 -3.19
N GLU A 580 -8.32 8.72 -1.95
CA GLU A 580 -7.00 9.09 -1.40
C GLU A 580 -5.79 8.53 -2.20
N SER A 581 -6.04 7.74 -3.25
CA SER A 581 -5.04 6.90 -3.90
C SER A 581 -4.84 7.20 -5.39
N ARG A 582 -3.68 6.79 -5.92
CA ARG A 582 -3.39 6.82 -7.37
C ARG A 582 -4.26 5.85 -8.16
N GLN A 583 -4.80 4.82 -7.51
CA GLN A 583 -5.79 3.94 -8.11
C GLN A 583 -7.16 4.63 -8.06
N LYS A 584 -7.79 4.76 -9.22
CA LYS A 584 -9.15 5.29 -9.35
C LYS A 584 -10.15 4.16 -9.28
N GLU A 585 -11.19 4.36 -8.48
CA GLU A 585 -12.38 3.52 -8.50
C GLU A 585 -13.40 4.14 -9.45
N ILE A 586 -13.89 3.36 -10.42
CA ILE A 586 -14.94 3.79 -11.34
C ILE A 586 -16.24 3.14 -10.89
N ASN A 587 -17.24 3.96 -10.57
CA ASN A 587 -18.56 3.48 -10.13
C ASN A 587 -19.42 3.08 -11.33
N VAL A 588 -19.57 1.77 -11.53
CA VAL A 588 -20.33 1.17 -12.63
C VAL A 588 -21.70 0.64 -12.19
N LEU A 589 -22.17 1.06 -11.01
CA LEU A 589 -23.46 0.61 -10.44
C LEU A 589 -24.64 0.79 -11.41
N HIS A 590 -24.61 1.83 -12.24
CA HIS A 590 -25.68 2.16 -13.18
C HIS A 590 -25.88 1.11 -14.29
N HIS A 591 -24.92 0.21 -14.53
CA HIS A 591 -25.11 -0.94 -15.42
C HIS A 591 -26.04 -2.00 -14.82
N TYR A 592 -26.19 -2.03 -13.49
CA TYR A 592 -26.86 -3.12 -12.76
C TYR A 592 -28.08 -2.67 -11.95
N ALA A 593 -28.08 -1.41 -11.49
CA ALA A 593 -29.07 -0.90 -10.55
C ALA A 593 -29.48 0.54 -10.90
N LYS A 594 -30.70 0.91 -10.49
CA LYS A 594 -31.07 2.33 -10.43
C LYS A 594 -30.18 3.03 -9.41
N THR A 595 -29.60 4.16 -9.81
CA THR A 595 -28.75 4.97 -8.93
C THR A 595 -29.48 6.18 -8.38
N ARG A 596 -28.97 6.71 -7.27
CA ARG A 596 -29.43 7.93 -6.62
C ARG A 596 -28.23 8.82 -6.25
N PRO A 597 -28.29 10.15 -6.46
CA PRO A 597 -27.22 11.04 -6.02
C PRO A 597 -27.14 11.11 -4.48
N LEU A 598 -25.92 11.26 -3.97
CA LEU A 598 -25.63 11.49 -2.55
C LEU A 598 -24.60 12.62 -2.44
N SER A 599 -24.91 13.61 -1.62
CA SER A 599 -23.99 14.66 -1.19
C SER A 599 -23.79 14.60 0.33
N VAL A 600 -22.55 14.58 0.80
CA VAL A 600 -22.25 14.63 2.24
C VAL A 600 -21.46 15.90 2.51
N ARG A 601 -22.02 16.78 3.34
CA ARG A 601 -21.38 18.02 3.76
C ARG A 601 -20.85 17.87 5.18
N VAL A 602 -19.58 18.18 5.39
CA VAL A 602 -18.91 18.14 6.69
C VAL A 602 -18.58 19.56 7.15
N THR A 603 -19.04 19.91 8.34
CA THR A 603 -18.76 21.21 8.97
C THR A 603 -18.17 21.05 10.36
N ASP A 604 -17.49 22.08 10.85
CA ASP A 604 -17.16 22.20 12.28
C ASP A 604 -18.40 22.64 13.09
N ALA A 605 -18.22 22.78 14.41
CA ALA A 605 -19.29 23.17 15.34
C ALA A 605 -19.83 24.59 15.06
N GLU A 606 -19.03 25.45 14.43
CA GLU A 606 -19.40 26.80 14.02
C GLU A 606 -20.11 26.84 12.64
N GLY A 607 -20.25 25.69 11.98
CA GLY A 607 -20.89 25.56 10.67
C GLY A 607 -19.98 25.90 9.50
N LYS A 608 -18.67 26.05 9.72
CA LYS A 608 -17.69 26.27 8.65
C LYS A 608 -17.34 24.95 7.96
N PRO A 609 -17.19 24.95 6.63
CA PRO A 609 -16.77 23.75 5.89
C PRO A 609 -15.43 23.19 6.34
N VAL A 610 -15.34 21.86 6.43
CA VAL A 610 -14.10 21.15 6.73
C VAL A 610 -13.57 20.51 5.44
N CYS A 611 -12.57 21.12 4.81
CA CYS A 611 -11.86 20.58 3.65
C CYS A 611 -10.91 19.43 4.06
N GLY A 612 -10.82 18.39 3.24
CA GLY A 612 -9.95 17.23 3.47
C GLY A 612 -10.39 16.33 4.63
N ALA A 613 -11.65 16.40 5.07
CA ALA A 613 -12.22 15.40 5.96
C ALA A 613 -12.49 14.12 5.16
N LYS A 614 -12.15 12.97 5.74
CA LYS A 614 -12.45 11.68 5.14
C LYS A 614 -13.88 11.30 5.45
N VAL A 615 -14.63 10.89 4.43
CA VAL A 615 -16.01 10.41 4.52
C VAL A 615 -16.05 8.97 4.04
N ALA A 616 -16.24 8.04 4.97
CA ALA A 616 -16.45 6.63 4.72
C ALA A 616 -17.94 6.32 4.60
N MET A 617 -18.34 5.74 3.46
CA MET A 617 -19.68 5.24 3.21
C MET A 617 -19.71 3.75 3.51
N GLN A 618 -20.53 3.34 4.47
CA GLN A 618 -20.46 2.04 5.10
C GLN A 618 -21.78 1.26 4.95
N VAL A 619 -21.65 -0.05 4.79
CA VAL A 619 -22.76 -1.01 4.83
C VAL A 619 -22.60 -1.95 6.01
N VAL A 620 -23.70 -2.59 6.43
CA VAL A 620 -23.69 -3.61 7.48
C VAL A 620 -23.52 -5.00 6.86
N ASN A 621 -22.32 -5.57 7.01
CA ASN A 621 -21.93 -6.88 6.45
C ASN A 621 -21.01 -7.58 7.46
N TYR A 622 -21.16 -8.88 7.71
CA TYR A 622 -20.43 -9.61 8.78
C TYR A 622 -20.48 -8.92 10.13
N SER A 623 -21.62 -8.32 10.46
CA SER A 623 -21.80 -7.53 11.68
C SER A 623 -20.74 -6.44 11.90
N GLU A 624 -20.12 -5.90 10.84
CA GLU A 624 -19.26 -4.71 10.89
C GLU A 624 -19.84 -3.58 10.04
N PHE A 625 -19.36 -2.34 10.27
CA PHE A 625 -19.62 -1.21 9.38
C PHE A 625 -18.48 -1.11 8.38
N TYR A 626 -18.60 -1.87 7.30
CA TYR A 626 -17.54 -1.98 6.30
C TYR A 626 -17.59 -0.79 5.33
N PRO A 627 -16.49 -0.02 5.16
CA PRO A 627 -16.43 1.07 4.19
C PRO A 627 -16.39 0.52 2.77
N ILE A 628 -17.46 0.76 2.01
CA ILE A 628 -17.52 0.43 0.58
C ILE A 628 -16.93 1.52 -0.29
N LEU A 629 -16.86 2.77 0.20
CA LEU A 629 -16.26 3.90 -0.49
C LEU A 629 -15.70 4.92 0.51
N ASN A 630 -14.50 5.43 0.25
CA ASN A 630 -13.87 6.51 1.03
C ASN A 630 -13.59 7.71 0.14
N LEU A 631 -14.00 8.90 0.57
CA LEU A 631 -13.83 10.16 -0.15
C LEU A 631 -13.27 11.26 0.74
N LEU A 632 -12.55 12.21 0.15
CA LEU A 632 -12.11 13.43 0.84
C LEU A 632 -13.00 14.61 0.45
N THR A 633 -13.44 15.39 1.43
CA THR A 633 -14.19 16.62 1.17
C THR A 633 -13.35 17.66 0.43
N ASP A 634 -14.00 18.38 -0.49
CA ASP A 634 -13.40 19.49 -1.23
C ASP A 634 -13.27 20.78 -0.39
N GLU A 635 -12.87 21.89 -1.01
CA GLU A 635 -12.75 23.21 -0.37
C GLU A 635 -14.08 23.72 0.22
N THR A 636 -15.21 23.20 -0.24
CA THR A 636 -16.56 23.52 0.27
C THR A 636 -17.01 22.56 1.37
N GLY A 637 -16.13 21.65 1.81
CA GLY A 637 -16.41 20.65 2.83
C GLY A 637 -17.40 19.59 2.36
N THR A 638 -17.51 19.33 1.05
CA THR A 638 -18.52 18.42 0.50
C THR A 638 -17.89 17.29 -0.31
N VAL A 639 -18.53 16.12 -0.28
CA VAL A 639 -18.29 15.02 -1.24
C VAL A 639 -19.57 14.72 -2.01
N HIS A 640 -19.43 14.34 -3.28
CA HIS A 640 -20.53 13.99 -4.17
C HIS A 640 -20.31 12.62 -4.80
N THR A 641 -21.35 11.78 -4.85
CA THR A 641 -21.31 10.47 -5.51
C THR A 641 -22.71 10.00 -5.92
N LYS A 642 -22.79 8.81 -6.55
CA LYS A 642 -24.02 8.07 -6.83
C LYS A 642 -24.02 6.75 -6.05
N THR A 643 -25.16 6.32 -5.52
CA THR A 643 -25.31 5.07 -4.76
C THR A 643 -26.67 4.40 -5.04
N GLY A 644 -26.96 3.26 -4.40
CA GLY A 644 -28.21 2.53 -4.52
C GLY A 644 -29.37 3.14 -3.71
N TRP A 645 -30.57 2.60 -3.88
CA TRP A 645 -31.79 3.03 -3.18
C TRP A 645 -31.96 2.32 -1.82
N GLY A 646 -31.00 2.49 -0.92
CA GLY A 646 -30.99 1.88 0.42
C GLY A 646 -30.25 2.76 1.43
N ASP A 647 -30.09 2.26 2.65
CA ASP A 647 -29.39 2.98 3.71
C ASP A 647 -27.86 2.91 3.53
N LEU A 648 -27.17 3.98 3.93
CA LEU A 648 -25.72 3.99 4.14
C LEU A 648 -25.41 4.61 5.48
N LEU A 649 -24.49 4.01 6.22
CA LEU A 649 -23.86 4.66 7.34
C LEU A 649 -22.73 5.56 6.83
N LEU A 650 -22.65 6.77 7.35
CA LEU A 650 -21.66 7.76 6.97
C LEU A 650 -20.76 8.01 8.18
N HIS A 651 -19.46 7.83 8.02
CA HIS A 651 -18.47 8.10 9.06
C HIS A 651 -17.50 9.16 8.54
N ALA A 652 -17.51 10.34 9.15
CA ALA A 652 -16.59 11.42 8.78
C ALA A 652 -15.52 11.58 9.86
N SER A 653 -14.25 11.65 9.46
CA SER A 653 -13.12 11.82 10.38
C SER A 653 -12.09 12.82 9.85
N LYS A 654 -11.44 13.53 10.78
CA LYS A 654 -10.28 14.38 10.52
C LYS A 654 -9.49 14.61 11.81
N ASP A 655 -8.17 14.51 11.76
CA ASP A 655 -7.26 14.83 12.87
C ASP A 655 -7.63 14.14 14.20
N GLY A 656 -8.05 12.86 14.15
CA GLY A 656 -8.44 12.06 15.31
C GLY A 656 -9.87 12.29 15.83
N VAL A 657 -10.59 13.28 15.30
CA VAL A 657 -12.00 13.55 15.62
C VAL A 657 -12.90 12.90 14.57
N TYR A 658 -14.05 12.39 15.01
CA TYR A 658 -15.02 11.81 14.08
C TYR A 658 -16.48 12.12 14.43
N THR A 659 -17.35 11.88 13.46
CA THR A 659 -18.81 11.94 13.61
C THR A 659 -19.45 10.90 12.69
N THR A 660 -20.65 10.44 13.03
CA THR A 660 -21.39 9.45 12.25
C THR A 660 -22.80 9.93 11.93
N GLY A 661 -23.32 9.55 10.77
CA GLY A 661 -24.71 9.77 10.38
C GLY A 661 -25.23 8.64 9.49
N CYS A 662 -26.46 8.79 9.01
CA CYS A 662 -27.10 7.82 8.13
C CYS A 662 -27.71 8.55 6.94
N PHE A 663 -27.52 8.00 5.74
CA PHE A 663 -28.25 8.36 4.55
C PHE A 663 -29.38 7.34 4.35
N HIS A 664 -30.59 7.84 4.12
CA HIS A 664 -31.78 7.02 3.86
C HIS A 664 -32.20 7.12 2.41
N GLY A 665 -31.77 6.15 1.60
CA GLY A 665 -31.97 6.10 0.15
C GLY A 665 -33.40 5.75 -0.31
N CYS A 666 -34.45 6.11 0.43
CA CYS A 666 -35.86 5.83 0.11
C CYS A 666 -36.54 6.94 -0.70
N GLU A 667 -37.67 6.65 -1.36
CA GLU A 667 -38.49 7.67 -2.01
C GLU A 667 -38.85 8.81 -1.03
N GLY A 668 -38.65 10.06 -1.45
CA GLY A 668 -38.88 11.25 -0.62
C GLY A 668 -37.79 11.58 0.41
N GLY A 669 -36.74 10.78 0.53
CA GLY A 669 -35.56 11.10 1.37
C GLY A 669 -34.76 12.30 0.82
N GLU A 670 -33.84 12.85 1.62
CA GLU A 670 -32.95 13.93 1.18
C GLU A 670 -31.70 13.37 0.50
N ASP A 671 -31.24 14.01 -0.58
CA ASP A 671 -29.99 13.64 -1.28
C ASP A 671 -28.74 14.24 -0.62
N THR A 672 -28.90 15.05 0.42
CA THR A 672 -27.81 15.73 1.13
C THR A 672 -27.86 15.41 2.61
N VAL A 673 -26.74 14.92 3.16
CA VAL A 673 -26.55 14.72 4.61
C VAL A 673 -25.51 15.69 5.12
N THR A 674 -25.79 16.40 6.21
CA THR A 674 -24.81 17.27 6.89
C THR A 674 -24.31 16.60 8.16
N LEU A 675 -22.98 16.46 8.28
CA LEU A 675 -22.28 15.91 9.42
C LEU A 675 -21.48 17.01 10.12
N ILE A 676 -21.54 17.06 11.45
CA ILE A 676 -20.86 18.07 12.27
C ILE A 676 -19.73 17.38 13.05
N LEU A 677 -18.49 17.82 12.85
CA LEU A 677 -17.31 17.35 13.59
C LEU A 677 -17.20 18.13 14.92
N GLU A 678 -17.84 17.62 15.97
CA GLU A 678 -17.95 18.29 17.29
C GLU A 678 -16.80 17.96 18.27
N GLY A 679 -15.60 17.62 17.80
CA GLY A 679 -14.46 17.32 18.70
C GLY A 679 -14.62 16.03 19.52
N ARG A 680 -15.56 15.13 19.14
CA ARG A 680 -15.74 13.83 19.79
C ARG A 680 -14.55 12.91 19.52
N THR A 681 -14.00 12.35 20.59
CA THR A 681 -12.85 11.42 20.51
C THR A 681 -13.25 9.97 20.75
N HIS A 682 -14.42 9.70 21.35
CA HIS A 682 -15.02 8.37 21.49
C HIS A 682 -16.49 8.49 21.94
N GLU A 683 -17.28 7.43 21.71
CA GLU A 683 -18.66 7.31 22.17
C GLU A 683 -18.76 6.36 23.38
N THR A 684 -19.79 6.52 24.20
CA THR A 684 -20.03 5.68 25.40
C THR A 684 -21.45 5.15 25.51
N GLU A 685 -22.42 5.75 24.80
CA GLU A 685 -23.81 5.31 24.81
C GLU A 685 -24.13 4.44 23.59
N GLY A 686 -24.61 3.23 23.85
CA GLY A 686 -25.06 2.31 22.80
C GLY A 686 -26.45 2.63 22.27
N TYR A 687 -26.72 2.29 21.02
CA TYR A 687 -27.98 2.58 20.33
C TYR A 687 -28.41 1.45 19.39
N ASP A 688 -29.69 1.48 18.99
CA ASP A 688 -30.30 0.52 18.08
C ASP A 688 -30.87 1.24 16.84
N PHE A 689 -30.75 0.61 15.67
CA PHE A 689 -31.42 1.05 14.45
C PHE A 689 -31.72 -0.16 13.54
N THR A 690 -32.45 0.06 12.45
CA THR A 690 -32.66 -0.95 11.41
C THR A 690 -32.09 -0.42 10.11
N PHE A 691 -31.15 -1.17 9.52
CA PHE A 691 -30.55 -0.89 8.24
C PHE A 691 -31.38 -1.51 7.12
N LEU A 692 -31.77 -0.72 6.13
CA LEU A 692 -32.59 -1.15 5.00
C LEU A 692 -31.75 -1.22 3.71
N PRO A 693 -31.53 -2.41 3.13
CA PRO A 693 -30.90 -2.50 1.82
C PRO A 693 -31.88 -2.07 0.71
N PRO A 694 -31.39 -1.81 -0.52
CA PRO A 694 -32.26 -1.61 -1.67
C PRO A 694 -33.12 -2.84 -1.96
N LEU A 695 -34.39 -2.61 -2.33
CA LEU A 695 -35.32 -3.68 -2.69
C LEU A 695 -34.94 -4.42 -3.99
N GLY A 696 -34.12 -3.80 -4.84
CA GLY A 696 -33.82 -4.29 -6.19
C GLY A 696 -35.02 -4.15 -7.13
N GLY A 697 -34.87 -4.68 -8.35
CA GLY A 697 -35.93 -4.63 -9.36
C GLY A 697 -35.32 -4.65 -10.76
N VAL A 698 -34.95 -5.85 -11.20
CA VAL A 698 -34.21 -6.12 -12.44
C VAL A 698 -35.11 -6.01 -13.66
N ASP A 699 -34.65 -5.35 -14.72
CA ASP A 699 -35.11 -5.64 -16.08
C ASP A 699 -34.55 -7.01 -16.47
N THR A 700 -35.33 -8.08 -16.25
CA THR A 700 -34.83 -9.43 -16.51
C THR A 700 -34.70 -9.62 -18.02
N PRO A 701 -33.51 -9.98 -18.55
CA PRO A 701 -33.37 -10.26 -19.96
C PRO A 701 -34.31 -11.41 -20.34
N PRO A 702 -34.97 -11.36 -21.51
CA PRO A 702 -36.00 -12.33 -21.90
C PRO A 702 -35.47 -13.76 -21.80
N ALA A 703 -36.33 -14.70 -21.40
CA ALA A 703 -35.94 -16.11 -21.33
C ALA A 703 -35.38 -16.58 -22.68
N LEU A 704 -34.32 -17.39 -22.63
CA LEU A 704 -33.76 -18.01 -23.82
C LEU A 704 -34.86 -18.83 -24.53
N SER A 705 -34.84 -18.84 -25.87
CA SER A 705 -35.68 -19.77 -26.62
C SER A 705 -35.30 -21.22 -26.25
N ALA A 706 -36.23 -22.16 -26.41
CA ALA A 706 -35.95 -23.57 -26.12
C ALA A 706 -34.74 -24.12 -26.89
N GLN A 707 -34.47 -23.59 -28.09
CA GLN A 707 -33.29 -23.96 -28.88
C GLN A 707 -31.99 -23.39 -28.30
N GLU A 708 -32.00 -22.13 -27.88
CA GLU A 708 -30.85 -21.50 -27.22
C GLU A 708 -30.55 -22.19 -25.89
N GLN A 709 -31.58 -22.47 -25.08
CA GLN A 709 -31.39 -23.21 -23.83
C GLN A 709 -30.78 -24.59 -24.07
N ALA A 710 -31.28 -25.35 -25.06
CA ALA A 710 -30.72 -26.66 -25.40
C ALA A 710 -29.25 -26.58 -25.88
N GLU A 711 -28.90 -25.52 -26.61
CA GLU A 711 -27.51 -25.29 -27.04
C GLU A 711 -26.61 -24.88 -25.87
N GLN A 712 -27.09 -24.03 -24.96
CA GLN A 712 -26.40 -23.66 -23.73
C GLN A 712 -26.11 -24.89 -22.87
N ASP A 713 -27.12 -25.73 -22.64
CA ASP A 713 -26.98 -26.98 -21.88
C ASP A 713 -25.95 -27.92 -22.53
N ARG A 714 -26.01 -28.08 -23.86
CA ARG A 714 -25.08 -28.92 -24.62
C ARG A 714 -23.63 -28.45 -24.47
N ARG A 715 -23.39 -27.15 -24.62
CA ARG A 715 -22.06 -26.56 -24.52
C ARG A 715 -21.54 -26.57 -23.09
N GLY A 716 -22.38 -26.26 -22.11
CA GLY A 716 -22.06 -26.34 -20.69
C GLY A 716 -21.66 -27.76 -20.28
N ALA A 717 -22.44 -28.76 -20.67
CA ALA A 717 -22.14 -30.17 -20.41
C ALA A 717 -20.79 -30.60 -21.03
N HIS A 718 -20.48 -30.15 -22.25
CA HIS A 718 -19.20 -30.42 -22.88
C HIS A 718 -18.03 -29.78 -22.11
N ALA A 719 -18.18 -28.52 -21.68
CA ALA A 719 -17.16 -27.81 -20.93
C ALA A 719 -16.89 -28.48 -19.57
N VAL A 720 -17.95 -28.84 -18.84
CA VAL A 720 -17.84 -29.59 -17.57
C VAL A 720 -17.15 -30.93 -17.78
N GLN A 721 -17.49 -31.67 -18.84
CA GLN A 721 -16.84 -32.94 -19.16
C GLN A 721 -15.32 -32.76 -19.42
N ALA A 722 -14.94 -31.71 -20.15
CA ALA A 722 -13.54 -31.40 -20.42
C ALA A 722 -12.77 -31.10 -19.12
N ARG A 723 -13.36 -30.30 -18.22
CA ARG A 723 -12.80 -30.00 -16.90
C ARG A 723 -12.63 -31.26 -16.06
N GLN A 724 -13.68 -32.07 -15.93
CA GLN A 724 -13.64 -33.33 -15.15
C GLN A 724 -12.60 -34.32 -15.68
N ALA A 725 -12.41 -34.38 -17.01
CA ALA A 725 -11.37 -35.20 -17.62
C ALA A 725 -9.96 -34.71 -17.26
N PHE A 726 -9.75 -33.40 -17.18
CA PHE A 726 -8.51 -32.82 -16.71
C PHE A 726 -8.28 -33.08 -15.21
N GLU A 727 -9.29 -32.88 -14.36
CA GLU A 727 -9.20 -33.17 -12.92
C GLU A 727 -8.92 -34.65 -12.63
N ALA A 728 -9.41 -35.56 -13.48
CA ALA A 728 -9.14 -36.98 -13.37
C ALA A 728 -7.66 -37.35 -13.58
N SER A 729 -6.83 -36.43 -14.12
CA SER A 729 -5.38 -36.61 -14.25
C SER A 729 -4.63 -36.38 -12.94
N PHE A 730 -5.24 -35.75 -11.94
CA PHE A 730 -4.62 -35.49 -10.64
C PHE A 730 -4.59 -36.73 -9.74
N LEU A 731 -3.69 -36.74 -8.76
CA LEU A 731 -3.65 -37.78 -7.74
C LEU A 731 -4.88 -37.68 -6.83
N ARG A 732 -5.61 -38.79 -6.68
CA ARG A 732 -6.84 -38.91 -5.86
C ARG A 732 -7.13 -40.35 -5.48
N GLY A 733 -7.63 -40.56 -4.26
CA GLY A 733 -7.93 -41.88 -3.70
C GLY A 733 -6.74 -42.83 -3.83
N GLU A 734 -6.97 -44.00 -4.42
CA GLU A 734 -5.95 -45.04 -4.58
C GLU A 734 -4.66 -44.57 -5.28
N SER A 735 -4.73 -43.62 -6.22
CA SER A 735 -3.53 -43.13 -6.91
C SER A 735 -2.66 -42.27 -6.00
N ALA A 736 -3.27 -41.46 -5.12
CA ALA A 736 -2.57 -40.69 -4.10
C ALA A 736 -2.02 -41.60 -2.99
N GLU A 737 -2.81 -42.56 -2.52
CA GLU A 737 -2.38 -43.54 -1.50
C GLU A 737 -1.18 -44.37 -1.95
N ARG A 738 -1.20 -44.88 -3.20
CA ARG A 738 -0.08 -45.63 -3.76
C ARG A 738 1.19 -44.80 -3.82
N GLU A 739 1.07 -43.53 -4.19
CA GLU A 739 2.22 -42.63 -4.29
C GLU A 739 2.76 -42.24 -2.91
N ALA A 740 1.88 -41.98 -1.93
CA ALA A 740 2.22 -41.75 -0.53
C ALA A 740 2.98 -42.96 0.07
N LEU A 741 2.50 -44.18 -0.20
CA LEU A 741 3.18 -45.42 0.20
C LEU A 741 4.55 -45.57 -0.48
N ARG A 742 4.71 -45.15 -1.75
CA ARG A 742 6.01 -45.13 -2.44
C ARG A 742 7.01 -44.17 -1.77
N LEU A 743 6.52 -43.06 -1.24
CA LEU A 743 7.31 -42.11 -0.45
C LEU A 743 7.62 -42.61 0.98
N GLY A 744 6.97 -43.69 1.41
CA GLY A 744 7.17 -44.34 2.70
C GLY A 744 6.28 -43.82 3.82
N ASP A 745 5.25 -43.03 3.50
CA ASP A 745 4.30 -42.49 4.49
C ASP A 745 2.90 -42.33 3.88
N ALA A 746 1.95 -43.17 4.28
CA ALA A 746 0.57 -43.16 3.78
C ALA A 746 -0.19 -41.88 4.17
N GLU A 747 0.22 -41.19 5.23
CA GLU A 747 -0.42 -39.94 5.69
C GLU A 747 -0.15 -38.76 4.75
N LEU A 748 0.71 -38.92 3.75
CA LEU A 748 0.92 -37.92 2.70
C LEU A 748 -0.19 -37.91 1.64
N ALA A 749 -1.05 -38.93 1.56
CA ALA A 749 -2.07 -39.01 0.52
C ALA A 749 -2.99 -37.76 0.51
N PRO A 750 -3.54 -37.28 1.65
CA PRO A 750 -4.33 -36.05 1.66
C PRO A 750 -3.57 -34.81 1.19
N VAL A 751 -2.27 -34.70 1.49
CA VAL A 751 -1.43 -33.58 1.03
C VAL A 751 -1.27 -33.62 -0.49
N LEU A 752 -1.03 -34.81 -1.07
CA LEU A 752 -0.88 -34.99 -2.51
C LEU A 752 -2.19 -34.68 -3.26
N GLU A 753 -3.34 -35.04 -2.68
CA GLU A 753 -4.66 -34.68 -3.25
C GLU A 753 -4.88 -33.17 -3.22
N LYS A 754 -4.56 -32.53 -2.08
CA LYS A 754 -4.64 -31.07 -1.92
C LYS A 754 -3.69 -30.34 -2.88
N ALA A 755 -2.55 -30.91 -3.25
CA ALA A 755 -1.62 -30.30 -4.19
C ALA A 755 -2.14 -30.23 -5.64
N ARG A 756 -3.19 -30.98 -6.01
CA ARG A 756 -3.82 -30.96 -7.35
C ARG A 756 -2.79 -31.11 -8.48
N GLY A 757 -2.75 -30.19 -9.44
CA GLY A 757 -1.77 -30.18 -10.54
C GLY A 757 -0.30 -30.02 -10.08
N ASN A 758 -0.06 -29.64 -8.82
CA ASN A 758 1.28 -29.40 -8.27
C ASN A 758 1.87 -30.59 -7.49
N ALA A 759 1.18 -31.74 -7.45
CA ALA A 759 1.63 -32.90 -6.66
C ALA A 759 3.07 -33.37 -6.97
N ALA A 760 3.55 -33.18 -8.21
CA ALA A 760 4.92 -33.51 -8.60
C ALA A 760 5.98 -32.74 -7.77
N GLN A 761 5.74 -31.46 -7.45
CA GLN A 761 6.66 -30.67 -6.61
C GLN A 761 6.72 -31.21 -5.18
N ILE A 762 5.59 -31.63 -4.62
CA ILE A 762 5.53 -32.22 -3.28
C ILE A 762 6.24 -33.58 -3.25
N ILE A 763 6.06 -34.39 -4.29
CA ILE A 763 6.73 -35.69 -4.45
C ILE A 763 8.25 -35.49 -4.54
N ASP A 764 8.71 -34.58 -5.39
CA ASP A 764 10.14 -34.29 -5.58
C ASP A 764 10.79 -33.78 -4.29
N PHE A 765 10.09 -32.93 -3.54
CA PHE A 765 10.50 -32.50 -2.21
C PHE A 765 10.71 -33.69 -1.26
N VAL A 766 9.67 -34.49 -1.01
CA VAL A 766 9.76 -35.59 -0.04
C VAL A 766 10.74 -36.67 -0.47
N ALA A 767 10.77 -37.01 -1.76
CA ALA A 767 11.66 -38.03 -2.30
C ALA A 767 13.14 -37.62 -2.22
N GLY A 768 13.44 -36.33 -2.39
CA GLY A 768 14.78 -35.77 -2.31
C GLY A 768 15.36 -35.67 -0.90
N LEU A 769 14.54 -35.84 0.15
CA LEU A 769 14.96 -35.63 1.53
C LEU A 769 15.63 -36.85 2.19
N PRO A 770 16.61 -36.62 3.08
CA PRO A 770 17.10 -37.65 4.00
C PRO A 770 15.97 -38.24 4.84
N MET A 771 16.01 -39.56 5.10
CA MET A 771 14.96 -40.26 5.86
C MET A 771 14.69 -39.62 7.24
N ALA A 772 15.74 -39.08 7.89
CA ALA A 772 15.64 -38.43 9.19
C ALA A 772 14.79 -37.15 9.19
N TRP A 773 14.61 -36.49 8.03
CA TRP A 773 13.91 -35.21 7.92
C TRP A 773 12.46 -35.37 7.44
N ARG A 774 12.09 -36.55 6.94
CA ARG A 774 10.77 -36.79 6.34
C ARG A 774 9.61 -36.59 7.32
N LYS A 775 9.82 -36.89 8.61
CA LYS A 775 8.81 -36.63 9.64
C LYS A 775 8.52 -35.12 9.76
N THR A 776 9.57 -34.32 9.92
CA THR A 776 9.47 -32.86 10.01
C THR A 776 8.91 -32.25 8.71
N ALA A 777 9.30 -32.78 7.56
CA ALA A 777 8.76 -32.35 6.26
C ALA A 777 7.26 -32.63 6.12
N LYS A 778 6.77 -33.77 6.63
CA LYS A 778 5.33 -34.04 6.70
C LYS A 778 4.61 -33.03 7.60
N GLU A 779 5.17 -32.73 8.77
CA GLU A 779 4.61 -31.75 9.69
C GLU A 779 4.52 -30.37 9.01
N LEU A 780 5.57 -29.94 8.28
CA LEU A 780 5.53 -28.73 7.47
C LEU A 780 4.36 -28.73 6.48
N LEU A 781 4.26 -29.77 5.64
CA LEU A 781 3.23 -29.90 4.62
C LEU A 781 1.81 -29.95 5.21
N ALA A 782 1.64 -30.55 6.39
CA ALA A 782 0.36 -30.63 7.08
C ALA A 782 -0.15 -29.27 7.58
N HIS A 783 0.75 -28.31 7.85
CA HIS A 783 0.42 -26.95 8.27
C HIS A 783 0.25 -25.97 7.09
N MET A 784 0.41 -26.44 5.85
CA MET A 784 0.22 -25.61 4.67
C MET A 784 -1.22 -25.60 4.21
N GLU A 785 -1.67 -24.42 3.80
CA GLU A 785 -2.99 -24.21 3.23
C GLU A 785 -3.10 -24.83 1.83
N GLN A 786 -4.34 -25.13 1.40
CA GLN A 786 -4.64 -25.71 0.08
C GLN A 786 -3.90 -24.99 -1.06
N LYS A 787 -4.02 -23.66 -1.11
CA LYS A 787 -3.41 -22.86 -2.19
C LYS A 787 -1.89 -22.92 -2.16
N ASP A 788 -1.28 -22.99 -0.98
CA ASP A 788 0.17 -23.07 -0.86
C ASP A 788 0.69 -24.41 -1.39
N LEU A 789 -0.03 -25.50 -1.14
CA LEU A 789 0.27 -26.80 -1.76
C LEU A 789 0.07 -26.80 -3.27
N SER A 790 -0.84 -25.97 -3.79
CA SER A 790 -1.14 -25.84 -5.22
C SER A 790 -0.10 -25.07 -6.04
N ASP A 791 0.78 -24.28 -5.42
CA ASP A 791 1.77 -23.47 -6.15
C ASP A 791 3.19 -23.44 -5.56
N VAL A 792 3.45 -24.02 -4.39
CA VAL A 792 4.81 -24.11 -3.84
C VAL A 792 5.70 -25.05 -4.65
N THR A 793 6.98 -24.70 -4.76
CA THR A 793 7.98 -25.56 -5.42
C THR A 793 8.78 -26.39 -4.42
N ALA A 794 9.33 -27.52 -4.88
CA ALA A 794 10.23 -28.33 -4.09
C ALA A 794 11.46 -27.54 -3.62
N GLN A 795 11.93 -26.59 -4.44
CA GLN A 795 13.05 -25.71 -4.13
C GLN A 795 12.75 -24.84 -2.90
N VAL A 796 11.59 -24.16 -2.88
CA VAL A 796 11.18 -23.31 -1.76
C VAL A 796 11.06 -24.14 -0.48
N LEU A 797 10.38 -25.29 -0.52
CA LEU A 797 10.24 -26.16 0.65
C LEU A 797 11.60 -26.65 1.18
N ASN A 798 12.50 -27.07 0.28
CA ASN A 798 13.84 -27.51 0.65
C ASN A 798 14.66 -26.39 1.31
N ALA A 799 14.66 -25.19 0.73
CA ALA A 799 15.39 -24.05 1.28
C ALA A 799 14.91 -23.71 2.70
N HIS A 800 13.60 -23.70 2.92
CA HIS A 800 13.02 -23.39 4.23
C HIS A 800 13.28 -24.46 5.28
N LEU A 801 13.12 -25.73 4.91
CA LEU A 801 13.38 -26.85 5.82
C LEU A 801 14.86 -26.93 6.18
N GLN A 802 15.77 -26.90 5.20
CA GLN A 802 17.21 -26.97 5.42
C GLN A 802 17.68 -25.90 6.41
N HIS A 803 17.24 -24.66 6.20
CA HIS A 803 17.64 -23.54 7.05
C HIS A 803 17.05 -23.63 8.46
N ALA A 804 15.83 -24.15 8.60
CA ALA A 804 15.19 -24.27 9.92
C ALA A 804 15.81 -25.40 10.75
N MET A 805 16.22 -26.51 10.14
CA MET A 805 16.71 -27.69 10.86
C MET A 805 17.90 -27.40 11.79
N ASP A 806 18.72 -26.39 11.49
CA ASP A 806 19.83 -25.95 12.35
C ASP A 806 19.38 -25.47 13.74
N TYR A 807 18.11 -25.08 13.88
CA TYR A 807 17.52 -24.49 15.10
C TYR A 807 16.49 -25.39 15.77
N GLN A 808 16.27 -26.61 15.27
CA GLN A 808 15.19 -27.47 15.75
C GLN A 808 15.29 -27.78 17.26
N ALA A 809 16.51 -27.90 17.79
CA ALA A 809 16.75 -28.20 19.20
C ALA A 809 16.61 -26.98 20.13
N ASP A 810 16.56 -25.77 19.58
CA ASP A 810 16.59 -24.52 20.35
C ASP A 810 15.20 -24.10 20.87
N PHE A 811 14.12 -24.63 20.27
CA PHE A 811 12.75 -24.16 20.51
C PHE A 811 11.76 -25.29 20.82
N PRO A 812 10.66 -24.99 21.54
CA PRO A 812 9.54 -25.92 21.64
C PRO A 812 9.03 -26.32 20.25
N HIS A 813 8.54 -27.55 20.12
CA HIS A 813 8.16 -28.12 18.83
C HIS A 813 7.16 -27.25 18.05
N ASP A 814 6.10 -26.77 18.73
CA ASP A 814 5.06 -25.97 18.05
C ASP A 814 5.57 -24.59 17.63
N VAL A 815 6.46 -23.98 18.41
CA VAL A 815 7.10 -22.69 18.08
C VAL A 815 8.01 -22.88 16.86
N PHE A 816 8.79 -23.97 16.85
CA PHE A 816 9.64 -24.32 15.72
C PHE A 816 8.84 -24.52 14.43
N VAL A 817 7.77 -25.33 14.49
CA VAL A 817 6.97 -25.67 13.31
C VAL A 817 6.23 -24.44 12.77
N ASN A 818 5.51 -23.72 13.62
CA ASN A 818 4.61 -22.64 13.19
C ASN A 818 5.34 -21.33 12.88
N ASP A 819 6.34 -20.97 13.68
CA ASP A 819 6.88 -19.62 13.69
C ASP A 819 8.34 -19.51 13.24
N LEU A 820 8.99 -20.63 12.93
CA LEU A 820 10.34 -20.63 12.35
C LEU A 820 10.42 -21.43 11.04
N MET A 821 9.91 -22.65 11.03
CA MET A 821 10.00 -23.54 9.87
C MET A 821 9.03 -23.13 8.76
N ASN A 822 7.77 -22.85 9.12
CA ASN A 822 6.71 -22.50 8.17
C ASN A 822 7.14 -21.30 7.27
N PRO A 823 7.15 -21.46 5.93
CA PRO A 823 7.52 -20.38 5.03
C PRO A 823 6.46 -19.26 4.98
N ARG A 824 5.20 -19.60 5.26
CA ARG A 824 4.04 -18.69 5.23
C ARG A 824 4.10 -17.73 6.42
N ILE A 825 4.01 -16.43 6.13
CA ILE A 825 3.95 -15.37 7.13
C ILE A 825 2.56 -14.73 7.12
N TYR A 826 2.08 -14.33 5.93
CA TYR A 826 0.77 -13.70 5.77
C TYR A 826 0.04 -14.20 4.52
N LEU A 827 0.02 -13.42 3.43
CA LEU A 827 -0.69 -13.74 2.18
C LEU A 827 0.19 -13.58 0.92
N GLU A 828 1.49 -13.36 1.11
CA GLU A 828 2.51 -13.24 0.05
C GLU A 828 2.62 -14.50 -0.82
N VAL A 829 3.33 -14.44 -1.94
CA VAL A 829 3.77 -15.68 -2.61
C VAL A 829 4.95 -16.29 -1.84
N LEU A 830 5.04 -17.61 -1.76
CA LEU A 830 6.15 -18.27 -1.06
C LEU A 830 7.42 -18.25 -1.93
N THR A 831 8.51 -17.73 -1.37
CA THR A 831 9.84 -17.66 -2.02
C THR A 831 10.95 -18.17 -1.09
N GLU A 832 12.14 -18.41 -1.64
CA GLU A 832 13.31 -18.91 -0.89
C GLU A 832 14.07 -17.82 -0.11
N TYR A 833 13.37 -17.06 0.73
CA TYR A 833 13.94 -15.84 1.32
C TYR A 833 15.03 -16.06 2.39
N LYS A 834 15.04 -17.20 3.11
CA LYS A 834 15.84 -17.34 4.33
C LYS A 834 17.35 -17.15 4.12
N LYS A 835 17.87 -17.72 3.03
CA LYS A 835 19.30 -17.65 2.71
C LYS A 835 19.72 -16.25 2.28
N GLU A 836 18.95 -15.62 1.41
CA GLU A 836 19.23 -14.28 0.89
C GLU A 836 19.17 -13.24 2.02
N LEU A 837 18.12 -13.26 2.84
CA LEU A 837 17.98 -12.33 3.96
C LEU A 837 19.03 -12.56 5.05
N CYS A 838 19.36 -13.82 5.36
CA CYS A 838 20.47 -14.11 6.28
C CYS A 838 21.81 -13.57 5.73
N GLY A 839 21.98 -13.54 4.40
CA GLY A 839 23.15 -13.00 3.71
C GLY A 839 23.32 -11.47 3.84
N ILE A 840 22.28 -10.73 4.21
CA ILE A 840 22.32 -9.27 4.38
C ILE A 840 23.20 -8.89 5.58
N PHE A 841 23.09 -9.65 6.68
CA PHE A 841 23.71 -9.30 7.96
C PHE A 841 25.10 -9.90 8.09
N THR A 842 26.04 -9.17 8.67
CA THR A 842 27.35 -9.67 9.09
C THR A 842 27.22 -10.70 10.22
N SER A 843 28.28 -11.48 10.48
CA SER A 843 28.27 -12.43 11.60
C SER A 843 28.14 -11.76 12.97
N ALA A 844 28.53 -10.49 13.10
CA ALA A 844 28.38 -9.72 14.34
C ALA A 844 26.93 -9.29 14.55
N GLU A 845 26.33 -8.65 13.54
CA GLU A 845 24.92 -8.21 13.57
C GLU A 845 23.98 -9.38 13.82
N ARG A 846 24.21 -10.53 13.17
CA ARG A 846 23.39 -11.75 13.41
C ARG A 846 23.40 -12.16 14.87
N ARG A 847 24.54 -12.07 15.56
CA ARG A 847 24.63 -12.43 16.99
C ARG A 847 23.93 -11.39 17.86
N GLU A 848 24.11 -10.12 17.54
CA GLU A 848 23.50 -9.01 18.27
C GLU A 848 21.98 -9.04 18.16
N MET A 849 21.44 -9.14 16.94
CA MET A 849 20.00 -9.24 16.69
C MET A 849 19.38 -10.53 17.23
N ARG A 850 20.14 -11.63 17.36
CA ARG A 850 19.66 -12.83 18.08
C ARG A 850 19.63 -12.65 19.59
N ALA A 851 20.56 -11.87 20.14
CA ALA A 851 20.59 -11.54 21.55
C ALA A 851 19.50 -10.53 21.92
N ASP A 852 19.18 -9.60 21.02
CA ASP A 852 18.09 -8.64 21.14
C ASP A 852 17.34 -8.48 19.80
N PRO A 853 16.28 -9.27 19.56
CA PRO A 853 15.49 -9.21 18.32
C PRO A 853 14.79 -7.88 18.06
N SER A 854 14.63 -7.02 19.08
CA SER A 854 14.01 -5.69 18.90
C SER A 854 14.84 -4.77 18.00
N LEU A 855 16.16 -4.97 17.96
CA LEU A 855 17.08 -4.23 17.09
C LEU A 855 16.77 -4.42 15.61
N LEU A 856 16.22 -5.58 15.23
CA LEU A 856 15.90 -5.86 13.84
C LEU A 856 14.74 -4.99 13.33
N TRP A 857 13.74 -4.68 14.16
CA TRP A 857 12.65 -3.79 13.74
C TRP A 857 13.15 -2.35 13.53
N LYS A 858 14.01 -1.87 14.43
CA LYS A 858 14.69 -0.58 14.27
C LYS A 858 15.53 -0.55 12.98
N TRP A 859 16.25 -1.64 12.71
CA TRP A 859 17.03 -1.78 11.47
C TRP A 859 16.12 -1.72 10.23
N VAL A 860 15.00 -2.44 10.22
CA VAL A 860 14.03 -2.45 9.11
C VAL A 860 13.50 -1.04 8.81
N ASN A 861 13.11 -0.29 9.84
CA ASN A 861 12.60 1.10 9.67
C ASN A 861 13.68 2.08 9.17
N ASN A 862 14.95 1.81 9.42
CA ASN A 862 16.04 2.67 8.96
C ASN A 862 16.46 2.38 7.50
N HIS A 863 16.22 1.17 7.00
CA HIS A 863 16.73 0.72 5.68
C HIS A 863 15.65 0.64 4.59
N LEU A 864 14.38 0.54 4.95
CA LEU A 864 13.27 0.41 4.00
C LEU A 864 12.39 1.66 3.99
N PHE A 865 12.13 2.17 2.79
CA PHE A 865 11.21 3.29 2.60
C PHE A 865 9.76 2.83 2.79
N LEU A 866 9.03 3.46 3.72
CA LEU A 866 7.59 3.25 3.89
C LEU A 866 6.80 4.10 2.89
N TYR A 867 6.26 3.46 1.84
CA TYR A 867 5.31 4.11 0.94
C TYR A 867 3.87 3.83 1.36
N HIS A 868 2.97 4.78 1.10
CA HIS A 868 1.55 4.59 1.38
C HIS A 868 0.89 3.85 0.23
N GLU A 869 0.22 2.75 0.54
CA GLU A 869 -0.63 2.04 -0.41
C GLU A 869 -2.05 2.02 0.12
N PRO A 870 -3.06 2.38 -0.69
CA PRO A 870 -4.47 2.26 -0.30
C PRO A 870 -4.77 0.90 0.35
N LYS A 871 -5.46 0.87 1.50
CA LYS A 871 -5.71 -0.35 2.31
C LYS A 871 -6.44 -1.46 1.52
N ASP A 872 -7.26 -1.07 0.54
CA ASP A 872 -8.01 -1.94 -0.38
C ASP A 872 -7.12 -2.57 -1.46
N ARG A 873 -5.94 -2.02 -1.72
CA ARG A 873 -4.92 -2.58 -2.60
C ARG A 873 -4.08 -3.59 -1.82
N ARG A 874 -4.57 -4.82 -1.81
CA ARG A 874 -4.05 -5.95 -1.01
C ARG A 874 -2.86 -6.67 -1.65
N ALA A 875 -2.11 -6.02 -2.55
CA ALA A 875 -0.90 -6.62 -3.11
C ALA A 875 0.13 -6.86 -1.99
N ARG A 876 0.84 -7.98 -2.06
CA ARG A 876 1.82 -8.37 -1.04
C ARG A 876 3.14 -8.62 -1.74
N GLN A 877 4.19 -7.96 -1.24
CA GLN A 877 5.53 -8.12 -1.75
C GLN A 877 6.21 -9.32 -1.07
N THR A 878 7.11 -9.96 -1.79
CA THR A 878 7.99 -11.00 -1.30
C THR A 878 9.12 -10.39 -0.47
N PRO A 879 9.63 -11.10 0.55
CA PRO A 879 10.68 -10.54 1.39
C PRO A 879 11.95 -10.12 0.63
N CYS A 880 12.41 -10.93 -0.34
CA CYS A 880 13.56 -10.56 -1.17
C CYS A 880 13.24 -9.41 -2.13
N GLY A 881 12.02 -9.36 -2.69
CA GLY A 881 11.58 -8.27 -3.53
C GLY A 881 11.60 -6.92 -2.80
N ILE A 882 11.16 -6.90 -1.54
CA ILE A 882 11.22 -5.72 -0.66
C ILE A 882 12.65 -5.24 -0.49
N TRP A 883 13.59 -6.15 -0.23
CA TRP A 883 15.00 -5.80 -0.07
C TRP A 883 15.59 -5.19 -1.34
N LYS A 884 15.33 -5.81 -2.49
CA LYS A 884 15.79 -5.32 -3.81
C LYS A 884 15.24 -3.93 -4.13
N LEU A 885 13.94 -3.70 -3.88
CA LEU A 885 13.30 -2.41 -4.13
C LEU A 885 13.74 -1.35 -3.11
N GLY A 886 14.06 -1.75 -1.87
CA GLY A 886 14.37 -0.82 -0.77
C GLY A 886 13.15 -0.09 -0.21
N ALA A 887 11.94 -0.58 -0.51
CA ALA A 887 10.69 0.07 -0.17
C ALA A 887 9.56 -0.94 0.03
N ALA A 888 8.66 -0.67 0.97
CA ALA A 888 7.50 -1.49 1.26
C ALA A 888 6.34 -0.68 1.85
N ASN A 889 5.12 -1.17 1.67
CA ASN A 889 3.97 -0.71 2.47
C ASN A 889 4.04 -1.29 3.90
N GLU A 890 3.19 -0.79 4.81
CA GLU A 890 3.22 -1.18 6.23
C GLU A 890 3.08 -2.69 6.45
N THR A 891 2.16 -3.35 5.75
CA THR A 891 1.94 -4.80 5.88
C THR A 891 3.14 -5.58 5.35
N SER A 892 3.69 -5.18 4.20
CA SER A 892 4.88 -5.79 3.60
C SER A 892 6.12 -5.61 4.49
N MET A 893 6.28 -4.46 5.18
CA MET A 893 7.34 -4.27 6.18
C MET A 893 7.23 -5.25 7.35
N LYS A 894 6.01 -5.50 7.86
CA LYS A 894 5.76 -6.52 8.89
C LYS A 894 6.14 -7.92 8.39
N VAL A 895 5.79 -8.26 7.15
CA VAL A 895 6.19 -9.53 6.51
C VAL A 895 7.72 -9.63 6.40
N PHE A 896 8.39 -8.56 5.97
CA PHE A 896 9.85 -8.52 5.86
C PHE A 896 10.53 -8.73 7.21
N PHE A 897 10.06 -8.06 8.26
CA PHE A 897 10.58 -8.24 9.61
C PHE A 897 10.50 -9.69 10.07
N VAL A 898 9.33 -10.32 9.95
CA VAL A 898 9.17 -11.74 10.33
C VAL A 898 10.07 -12.64 9.48
N ALA A 899 10.17 -12.39 8.18
CA ALA A 899 11.05 -13.13 7.29
C ALA A 899 12.51 -13.01 7.71
N ALA A 900 12.98 -11.80 8.05
CA ALA A 900 14.33 -11.54 8.53
C ALA A 900 14.59 -12.22 9.89
N CYS A 901 13.66 -12.13 10.87
CA CYS A 901 13.74 -12.88 12.13
C CYS A 901 13.93 -14.38 11.88
N ARG A 902 13.04 -14.98 11.07
CA ARG A 902 13.08 -16.43 10.77
C ARG A 902 14.36 -16.82 10.04
N SER A 903 14.92 -15.93 9.22
CA SER A 903 16.21 -16.11 8.54
C SER A 903 17.39 -16.10 9.52
N LEU A 904 17.26 -15.39 10.64
CA LEU A 904 18.24 -15.34 11.72
C LEU A 904 18.04 -16.45 12.76
N GLY A 905 17.08 -17.35 12.58
CA GLY A 905 16.75 -18.40 13.55
C GLY A 905 15.93 -17.92 14.74
N ILE A 906 15.22 -16.80 14.61
CA ILE A 906 14.34 -16.22 15.63
C ILE A 906 12.89 -16.52 15.21
N PRO A 907 12.13 -17.34 15.97
CA PRO A 907 10.73 -17.56 15.66
C PRO A 907 9.94 -16.25 15.81
N ALA A 908 9.14 -15.91 14.81
CA ALA A 908 8.39 -14.66 14.78
C ALA A 908 7.10 -14.80 13.97
N ARG A 909 6.13 -13.92 14.22
CA ARG A 909 4.82 -13.95 13.57
C ARG A 909 4.15 -12.58 13.56
N ILE A 910 3.16 -12.47 12.67
CA ILE A 910 2.13 -11.43 12.74
C ILE A 910 0.97 -12.02 13.53
N GLU A 911 0.53 -11.33 14.59
CA GLU A 911 -0.60 -11.76 15.42
C GLU A 911 -1.89 -11.74 14.61
N LYS A 912 -2.65 -12.83 14.68
CA LYS A 912 -3.88 -12.99 13.89
C LYS A 912 -4.98 -12.02 14.32
N SER A 913 -5.00 -11.62 15.60
CA SER A 913 -6.06 -10.80 16.21
C SER A 913 -6.06 -9.35 15.74
N ASP A 914 -4.89 -8.74 15.72
CA ASP A 914 -4.69 -7.29 15.59
C ASP A 914 -3.59 -6.92 14.57
N GLY A 915 -2.90 -7.90 13.98
CA GLY A 915 -1.83 -7.66 13.02
C GLY A 915 -0.53 -7.10 13.62
N SER A 916 -0.38 -7.12 14.95
CA SER A 916 0.85 -6.72 15.63
C SER A 916 1.99 -7.73 15.42
N LEU A 917 3.23 -7.28 15.61
CA LEU A 917 4.42 -8.12 15.44
C LEU A 917 4.80 -8.79 16.75
N SER A 918 5.14 -10.08 16.72
CA SER A 918 5.68 -10.82 17.86
C SER A 918 6.90 -11.64 17.48
N TYR A 919 7.85 -11.78 18.40
CA TYR A 919 8.98 -12.72 18.29
C TYR A 919 9.14 -13.54 19.57
N TYR A 920 9.63 -14.77 19.44
CA TYR A 920 9.85 -15.68 20.57
C TYR A 920 11.27 -15.53 21.10
N HIS A 921 11.41 -15.19 22.38
CA HIS A 921 12.70 -15.02 23.03
C HIS A 921 12.60 -15.33 24.53
N ASN A 922 13.62 -16.00 25.08
CA ASN A 922 13.70 -16.40 26.49
C ASN A 922 12.48 -17.19 27.04
N GLY A 923 11.80 -17.96 26.17
CA GLY A 923 10.72 -18.86 26.58
C GLY A 923 9.31 -18.30 26.37
N GLU A 924 9.16 -17.05 25.91
CA GLU A 924 7.87 -16.38 25.72
C GLU A 924 7.84 -15.51 24.45
N TYR A 925 6.65 -15.10 24.01
CA TYR A 925 6.49 -14.15 22.91
C TYR A 925 6.53 -12.72 23.42
N HIS A 926 7.35 -11.89 22.78
CA HIS A 926 7.46 -10.45 23.00
C HIS A 926 6.77 -9.73 21.84
N ARG A 927 5.80 -8.87 22.15
CA ARG A 927 5.14 -8.02 21.15
C ARG A 927 5.97 -6.76 20.87
N ILE A 928 6.03 -6.35 19.61
CA ILE A 928 6.64 -5.09 19.17
C ILE A 928 5.51 -4.08 18.93
N SER A 929 5.56 -2.97 19.66
CA SER A 929 4.74 -1.80 19.34
C SER A 929 5.31 -1.13 18.09
N THR A 930 4.46 -0.89 17.10
CA THR A 930 4.80 -0.03 15.94
C THR A 930 4.70 1.46 16.29
N GLN A 931 4.18 1.80 17.47
CA GLN A 931 4.14 3.16 18.00
C GLN A 931 5.35 3.41 18.93
N GLU A 932 5.79 4.67 19.04
CA GLU A 932 6.94 5.07 19.88
C GLU A 932 6.78 4.72 21.38
N GLN A 933 5.55 4.47 21.83
CA GLN A 933 5.24 4.03 23.20
C GLN A 933 4.90 2.53 23.22
N ALA A 934 5.37 1.85 24.27
CA ALA A 934 5.04 0.44 24.50
C ALA A 934 3.53 0.28 24.75
N ALA A 935 2.84 -0.45 23.86
CA ALA A 935 1.43 -0.73 23.98
C ALA A 935 1.12 -1.49 25.29
N GLN A 936 0.08 -1.04 25.99
CA GLN A 936 -0.42 -1.68 27.21
C GLN A 936 -1.68 -2.48 26.88
N PHE A 937 -1.87 -3.64 27.50
CA PHE A 937 -2.93 -4.59 27.16
C PHE A 937 -3.91 -4.81 28.32
N GLY A 938 -5.16 -5.13 28.00
CA GLY A 938 -6.18 -5.61 28.92
C GLY A 938 -6.98 -6.77 28.31
N VAL A 939 -8.14 -7.08 28.88
CA VAL A 939 -9.03 -8.15 28.38
C VAL A 939 -10.45 -7.63 28.20
N LEU A 940 -11.02 -7.82 27.02
CA LEU A 940 -12.45 -7.62 26.76
C LEU A 940 -13.16 -8.97 26.83
N VAL A 941 -14.18 -9.09 27.66
CA VAL A 941 -15.03 -10.29 27.75
C VAL A 941 -16.40 -9.99 27.16
N LEU A 942 -16.73 -10.65 26.06
CA LEU A 942 -18.08 -10.61 25.48
C LEU A 942 -18.90 -11.74 26.07
N LYS A 943 -20.08 -11.43 26.63
CA LYS A 943 -20.98 -12.43 27.23
C LYS A 943 -22.27 -12.57 26.43
N ARG A 944 -22.53 -13.76 25.88
CA ARG A 944 -23.80 -14.07 25.21
C ARG A 944 -24.91 -14.30 26.23
N PRO A 945 -26.18 -14.07 25.87
CA PRO A 945 -27.32 -14.62 26.60
C PRO A 945 -27.29 -16.16 26.58
N GLU A 946 -27.77 -16.82 27.65
CA GLU A 946 -27.81 -18.29 27.73
C GLU A 946 -28.49 -18.92 26.50
N LYS A 947 -27.84 -19.93 25.89
CA LYS A 947 -28.32 -20.67 24.70
C LYS A 947 -28.47 -19.83 23.43
N SER A 948 -27.72 -18.73 23.30
CA SER A 948 -27.72 -17.89 22.11
C SER A 948 -26.74 -18.39 21.03
N LEU A 949 -27.16 -18.39 19.76
CA LEU A 949 -26.34 -18.74 18.58
C LEU A 949 -25.46 -17.58 18.08
N LEU A 950 -25.13 -16.59 18.92
CA LEU A 950 -24.40 -15.38 18.51
C LEU A 950 -22.92 -15.64 18.21
N GLU A 951 -22.59 -16.14 17.03
CA GLU A 951 -21.19 -16.30 16.59
C GLU A 951 -20.46 -14.99 16.27
N TYR A 952 -19.15 -14.93 16.58
CA TYR A 952 -18.28 -13.86 16.12
C TYR A 952 -18.17 -13.90 14.58
N ASP A 953 -17.96 -12.75 13.94
CA ASP A 953 -17.92 -12.56 12.47
C ASP A 953 -19.29 -12.69 11.79
N SER A 954 -20.13 -13.66 12.18
CA SER A 954 -21.50 -13.77 11.66
C SER A 954 -22.46 -12.78 12.32
N HIS A 955 -22.46 -12.70 13.65
CA HIS A 955 -23.45 -11.94 14.42
C HIS A 955 -22.87 -10.82 15.25
N VAL A 956 -21.56 -10.89 15.56
CA VAL A 956 -20.88 -9.98 16.48
C VAL A 956 -19.50 -9.64 15.94
N THR A 957 -19.13 -8.36 15.93
CA THR A 957 -17.74 -7.93 15.72
C THR A 957 -17.33 -6.87 16.73
N VAL A 958 -16.02 -6.76 16.96
CA VAL A 958 -15.41 -5.70 17.75
C VAL A 958 -14.49 -4.87 16.86
N GLY A 959 -14.65 -3.55 16.86
CA GLY A 959 -13.73 -2.62 16.22
C GLY A 959 -13.00 -1.75 17.23
N LYS A 960 -11.66 -1.60 17.10
CA LYS A 960 -10.84 -0.67 17.90
C LYS A 960 -10.87 0.71 17.27
N LEU A 961 -11.03 1.76 18.08
CA LEU A 961 -10.92 3.14 17.61
C LEU A 961 -9.46 3.57 17.52
N GLU A 962 -9.02 3.95 16.33
CA GLU A 962 -7.67 4.41 15.99
C GLU A 962 -7.76 5.67 15.13
N ASN A 963 -7.19 6.78 15.59
CA ASN A 963 -7.15 8.06 14.85
C ASN A 963 -8.51 8.51 14.28
N GLY A 964 -9.59 8.29 15.03
CA GLY A 964 -10.95 8.64 14.61
C GLY A 964 -11.60 7.64 13.64
N GLU A 965 -11.02 6.46 13.42
CA GLU A 965 -11.58 5.38 12.61
C GLU A 965 -11.70 4.08 13.41
N TYR A 966 -12.72 3.27 13.14
CA TYR A 966 -12.85 1.95 13.76
C TYR A 966 -12.26 0.87 12.86
N GLU A 967 -11.29 0.12 13.38
CA GLU A 967 -10.71 -1.06 12.72
C GLU A 967 -11.25 -2.35 13.34
N THR A 968 -11.98 -3.15 12.55
CA THR A 968 -12.54 -4.44 12.98
C THR A 968 -11.42 -5.45 13.31
N LEU A 969 -11.48 -6.03 14.51
CA LEU A 969 -10.55 -7.05 14.99
C LEU A 969 -10.92 -8.44 14.45
N ARG A 970 -9.90 -9.30 14.28
CA ARG A 970 -10.06 -10.67 13.78
C ARG A 970 -10.00 -11.68 14.92
N LEU A 971 -11.14 -11.90 15.57
CA LEU A 971 -11.25 -12.72 16.78
C LEU A 971 -11.90 -14.08 16.53
N GLU A 972 -12.11 -14.46 15.27
CA GLU A 972 -12.76 -15.71 14.85
C GLU A 972 -12.01 -16.98 15.27
N HIS A 973 -10.72 -16.85 15.60
CA HIS A 973 -9.88 -17.95 16.08
C HIS A 973 -10.03 -18.21 17.59
N LEU A 974 -10.76 -17.36 18.32
CA LEU A 974 -11.02 -17.51 19.75
C LEU A 974 -12.28 -18.35 19.98
N GLU A 975 -12.27 -19.15 21.06
CA GLU A 975 -13.37 -20.05 21.39
C GLU A 975 -14.26 -19.49 22.49
N TRP A 976 -15.57 -19.66 22.32
CA TRP A 976 -16.57 -19.34 23.34
C TRP A 976 -16.59 -20.42 24.44
N LYS A 977 -16.40 -20.01 25.69
CA LYS A 977 -16.40 -20.88 26.87
C LYS A 977 -17.38 -20.34 27.90
N ASP A 978 -18.31 -21.19 28.33
CA ASP A 978 -19.38 -20.81 29.28
C ASP A 978 -20.12 -19.53 28.86
N ASP A 979 -20.48 -19.44 27.58
CA ASP A 979 -21.11 -18.27 26.92
C ASP A 979 -20.27 -16.97 26.93
N CYS A 980 -18.98 -17.04 27.23
CA CYS A 980 -18.04 -15.92 27.23
C CYS A 980 -16.95 -16.07 26.15
N LEU A 981 -16.62 -14.96 25.48
CA LEU A 981 -15.43 -14.84 24.63
C LEU A 981 -14.44 -13.90 25.32
N GLU A 982 -13.29 -14.43 25.72
CA GLU A 982 -12.21 -13.63 26.30
C GLU A 982 -11.25 -13.15 25.20
N CYS A 983 -11.17 -11.84 25.00
CA CYS A 983 -10.42 -11.20 23.94
C CYS A 983 -9.26 -10.39 24.54
N PRO A 984 -8.01 -10.87 24.48
CA PRO A 984 -6.84 -10.07 24.82
C PRO A 984 -6.70 -8.94 23.79
N VAL A 985 -6.79 -7.70 24.23
CA VAL A 985 -6.76 -6.52 23.35
C VAL A 985 -5.92 -5.41 23.97
N GLU A 986 -5.47 -4.48 23.16
CA GLU A 986 -4.79 -3.28 23.65
C GLU A 986 -5.71 -2.46 24.58
N ALA A 987 -5.15 -1.63 25.44
CA ALA A 987 -5.94 -0.63 26.14
C ALA A 987 -6.47 0.38 25.11
N GLY A 988 -7.75 0.74 25.21
CA GLY A 988 -8.37 1.64 24.24
C GLY A 988 -9.89 1.60 24.25
N HIS A 989 -10.48 2.25 23.24
CA HIS A 989 -11.92 2.36 23.05
C HIS A 989 -12.37 1.43 21.91
N TYR A 990 -13.48 0.73 22.15
CA TYR A 990 -13.99 -0.32 21.28
C TYR A 990 -15.46 -0.12 20.97
N ARG A 991 -15.84 -0.42 19.73
CA ARG A 991 -17.23 -0.54 19.27
C ARG A 991 -17.56 -2.00 19.07
N VAL A 992 -18.65 -2.46 19.65
CA VAL A 992 -19.18 -3.82 19.46
C VAL A 992 -20.49 -3.71 18.70
N ILE A 993 -20.59 -4.43 17.59
CA ILE A 993 -21.80 -4.44 16.75
C ILE A 993 -22.43 -5.82 16.85
N VAL A 994 -23.75 -5.86 17.10
CA VAL A 994 -24.55 -7.08 17.05
C VAL A 994 -25.66 -6.90 16.03
N THR A 995 -25.81 -7.84 15.10
CA THR A 995 -26.84 -7.78 14.05
C THR A 995 -27.87 -8.89 14.16
N ASN A 996 -29.02 -8.69 13.50
CA ASN A 996 -30.09 -9.67 13.46
C ASN A 996 -30.84 -9.65 12.11
N ARG A 997 -30.15 -9.91 11.00
CA ARG A 997 -30.71 -9.86 9.63
C ARG A 997 -32.00 -10.68 9.47
N GLN A 998 -33.02 -10.10 8.87
CA GLN A 998 -34.37 -10.67 8.74
C GLN A 998 -34.61 -11.30 7.35
N PRO A 999 -35.64 -12.14 7.19
CA PRO A 999 -35.99 -12.74 5.89
C PRO A 999 -36.31 -11.75 4.77
N ASP A 1000 -36.80 -10.55 5.10
CA ASP A 1000 -37.02 -9.46 4.15
C ASP A 1000 -35.77 -8.61 3.90
N GLU A 1001 -34.60 -9.12 4.30
CA GLU A 1001 -33.26 -8.50 4.18
C GLU A 1001 -33.03 -7.27 5.06
N SER A 1002 -34.05 -6.79 5.79
CA SER A 1002 -33.87 -5.74 6.81
C SER A 1002 -32.93 -6.20 7.91
N ASN A 1003 -32.08 -5.31 8.43
CA ASN A 1003 -31.07 -5.67 9.42
C ASN A 1003 -31.15 -4.79 10.67
N PRO A 1004 -31.86 -5.23 11.73
CA PRO A 1004 -31.74 -4.67 13.06
C PRO A 1004 -30.29 -4.76 13.58
N VAL A 1005 -29.76 -3.63 14.04
CA VAL A 1005 -28.38 -3.49 14.50
C VAL A 1005 -28.37 -2.84 15.89
N ARG A 1006 -27.61 -3.45 16.81
CA ARG A 1006 -27.21 -2.88 18.09
C ARG A 1006 -25.75 -2.47 18.02
N VAL A 1007 -25.44 -1.25 18.47
CA VAL A 1007 -24.08 -0.75 18.63
C VAL A 1007 -23.85 -0.46 20.10
N ASP A 1008 -22.78 -1.02 20.66
CA ASP A 1008 -22.33 -0.78 22.03
C ASP A 1008 -20.88 -0.29 22.03
N PHE A 1009 -20.49 0.45 23.07
CA PHE A 1009 -19.13 0.96 23.24
C PHE A 1009 -18.56 0.48 24.58
N VAL A 1010 -17.28 0.13 24.58
CA VAL A 1010 -16.57 -0.36 25.77
C VAL A 1010 -15.14 0.15 25.78
N THR A 1011 -14.65 0.52 26.97
CA THR A 1011 -13.25 0.94 27.18
C THR A 1011 -12.51 -0.14 27.94
N VAL A 1012 -11.33 -0.52 27.46
CA VAL A 1012 -10.43 -1.47 28.12
C VAL A 1012 -9.23 -0.70 28.65
N LEU A 1013 -8.95 -0.82 29.95
CA LEU A 1013 -7.81 -0.18 30.60
C LEU A 1013 -6.62 -1.15 30.75
N PRO A 1014 -5.38 -0.63 30.87
CA PRO A 1014 -4.18 -1.44 31.06
C PRO A 1014 -4.28 -2.41 32.25
N GLY A 1015 -4.10 -3.71 31.99
CA GLY A 1015 -4.15 -4.78 32.98
C GLY A 1015 -5.55 -5.09 33.53
N GLU A 1016 -6.59 -4.42 33.04
CA GLU A 1016 -7.97 -4.60 33.50
C GLU A 1016 -8.79 -5.51 32.59
N THR A 1017 -9.88 -6.04 33.13
CA THR A 1017 -10.88 -6.82 32.39
C THR A 1017 -12.18 -6.02 32.28
N ALA A 1018 -12.58 -5.68 31.05
CA ALA A 1018 -13.89 -5.10 30.75
C ALA A 1018 -14.86 -6.21 30.33
N VAL A 1019 -16.11 -6.15 30.79
CA VAL A 1019 -17.13 -7.15 30.46
C VAL A 1019 -18.31 -6.47 29.79
N LEU A 1020 -18.69 -6.95 28.59
CA LEU A 1020 -19.86 -6.48 27.86
C LEU A 1020 -20.85 -7.64 27.68
N THR A 1021 -22.10 -7.44 28.12
CA THR A 1021 -23.18 -8.41 27.84
C THR A 1021 -23.83 -8.05 26.52
N LEU A 1022 -23.89 -9.02 25.60
CA LEU A 1022 -24.40 -8.83 24.26
C LEU A 1022 -25.93 -8.84 24.25
N HIS A 1023 -26.52 -7.89 23.53
CA HIS A 1023 -27.94 -7.78 23.32
C HIS A 1023 -28.27 -7.98 21.84
N LYS A 1024 -29.03 -9.03 21.52
CA LYS A 1024 -29.51 -9.25 20.15
C LYS A 1024 -30.66 -8.27 19.86
N PRO A 1025 -30.56 -7.40 18.85
CA PRO A 1025 -31.63 -6.45 18.53
C PRO A 1025 -32.89 -7.20 18.04
N GLN A 1026 -34.08 -6.69 18.37
CA GLN A 1026 -35.35 -7.37 18.01
C GLN A 1026 -35.67 -7.23 16.52
N GLY A 1027 -36.13 -8.33 15.91
CA GLY A 1027 -36.69 -8.33 14.55
C GLY A 1027 -38.17 -7.99 14.55
N THR A 1028 -38.66 -7.47 13.42
CA THR A 1028 -40.05 -7.00 13.26
C THR A 1028 -40.90 -7.88 12.33
N LEU A 1029 -40.31 -8.85 11.62
CA LEU A 1029 -41.02 -9.63 10.60
C LEU A 1029 -41.80 -10.81 11.21
N ALA A 1030 -43.12 -10.81 11.00
CA ALA A 1030 -43.99 -11.91 11.42
C ALA A 1030 -43.93 -13.09 10.43
N ALA A 1031 -44.07 -14.32 10.94
CA ALA A 1031 -44.18 -15.52 10.10
C ALA A 1031 -45.42 -15.46 9.19
N LYS A 1032 -45.27 -15.79 7.91
CA LYS A 1032 -46.40 -15.99 7.00
C LYS A 1032 -47.11 -17.32 7.31
N GLN A 1033 -48.27 -17.55 6.67
CA GLN A 1033 -49.07 -18.78 6.83
C GLN A 1033 -49.58 -19.23 5.46
N GLU A 1034 -48.66 -19.41 4.52
CA GLU A 1034 -48.97 -19.68 3.12
C GLU A 1034 -49.21 -21.17 2.86
N ALA A 1035 -50.14 -21.46 1.95
CA ALA A 1035 -50.32 -22.81 1.43
C ALA A 1035 -49.21 -23.11 0.43
N LEU A 1036 -48.56 -24.27 0.58
CA LEU A 1036 -47.49 -24.70 -0.31
C LEU A 1036 -48.03 -25.49 -1.49
N THR A 1037 -47.34 -25.41 -2.63
CA THR A 1037 -47.65 -26.26 -3.79
C THR A 1037 -47.47 -27.73 -3.43
N ASP A 1038 -48.51 -28.55 -3.64
CA ASP A 1038 -48.45 -29.99 -3.37
C ASP A 1038 -47.78 -30.74 -4.54
N THR A 1039 -46.44 -30.70 -4.57
CA THR A 1039 -45.65 -31.38 -5.60
C THR A 1039 -45.64 -32.89 -5.39
N VAL A 1040 -45.86 -33.65 -6.47
CA VAL A 1040 -45.70 -35.12 -6.46
C VAL A 1040 -44.21 -35.44 -6.46
N ILE A 1041 -43.77 -36.18 -5.44
CA ILE A 1041 -42.36 -36.55 -5.23
C ILE A 1041 -42.22 -38.06 -5.02
N TYR A 1042 -41.01 -38.57 -5.26
CA TYR A 1042 -40.64 -39.98 -5.15
C TYR A 1042 -39.45 -40.12 -4.20
N ASP A 1043 -39.45 -41.13 -3.35
CA ASP A 1043 -38.29 -41.45 -2.51
C ASP A 1043 -37.21 -42.21 -3.32
N ALA A 1044 -36.07 -42.50 -2.70
CA ALA A 1044 -34.98 -43.29 -3.29
C ALA A 1044 -35.35 -44.75 -3.64
N LYS A 1045 -36.58 -45.21 -3.34
CA LYS A 1045 -37.11 -46.53 -3.71
C LYS A 1045 -38.20 -46.42 -4.79
N ASP A 1046 -38.31 -45.26 -5.43
CA ASP A 1046 -39.33 -44.89 -6.42
C ASP A 1046 -40.78 -45.00 -5.89
N GLN A 1047 -40.99 -44.84 -4.58
CA GLN A 1047 -42.33 -44.80 -3.99
C GLN A 1047 -42.93 -43.41 -4.12
N LYS A 1048 -44.12 -43.35 -4.73
CA LYS A 1048 -44.86 -42.11 -4.95
C LYS A 1048 -45.44 -41.55 -3.63
N THR A 1049 -45.19 -40.28 -3.35
CA THR A 1049 -45.83 -39.48 -2.30
C THR A 1049 -46.07 -38.04 -2.78
N SER A 1050 -46.34 -37.10 -1.87
CA SER A 1050 -46.45 -35.67 -2.18
C SER A 1050 -45.88 -34.82 -1.05
N VAL A 1051 -45.52 -33.57 -1.35
CA VAL A 1051 -45.01 -32.62 -0.35
C VAL A 1051 -45.96 -32.50 0.85
N ALA A 1052 -47.26 -32.35 0.61
CA ALA A 1052 -48.24 -32.24 1.70
C ALA A 1052 -48.29 -33.51 2.58
N GLN A 1053 -48.13 -34.70 1.99
CA GLN A 1053 -48.09 -35.96 2.73
C GLN A 1053 -46.83 -36.12 3.58
N VAL A 1054 -45.68 -35.61 3.10
CA VAL A 1054 -44.42 -35.63 3.87
C VAL A 1054 -44.49 -34.62 5.01
N LEU A 1055 -45.00 -33.42 4.76
CA LEU A 1055 -45.18 -32.39 5.79
C LEU A 1055 -46.17 -32.80 6.88
N ALA A 1056 -47.18 -33.62 6.55
CA ALA A 1056 -48.13 -34.15 7.55
C ALA A 1056 -47.49 -35.13 8.56
N ARG A 1057 -46.22 -35.54 8.38
CA ARG A 1057 -45.52 -36.47 9.28
C ARG A 1057 -45.01 -35.81 10.57
N GLY A 1058 -44.87 -34.48 10.60
CA GLY A 1058 -44.31 -33.74 11.73
C GLY A 1058 -44.77 -32.29 11.79
N GLU A 1059 -44.46 -31.59 12.88
CA GLU A 1059 -44.91 -30.21 13.11
C GLU A 1059 -44.03 -29.17 12.38
N LYS A 1060 -42.74 -29.45 12.16
CA LYS A 1060 -41.79 -28.56 11.50
C LYS A 1060 -40.98 -29.27 10.43
N ALA A 1061 -40.75 -28.60 9.30
CA ALA A 1061 -39.90 -29.10 8.23
C ALA A 1061 -39.22 -27.96 7.46
N VAL A 1062 -38.12 -28.29 6.80
CA VAL A 1062 -37.41 -27.43 5.86
C VAL A 1062 -37.42 -28.12 4.51
N LEU A 1063 -37.98 -27.48 3.48
CA LEU A 1063 -37.98 -27.98 2.11
C LEU A 1063 -36.93 -27.22 1.31
N CYS A 1064 -36.01 -27.92 0.67
CA CYS A 1064 -35.05 -27.32 -0.24
C CYS A 1064 -35.21 -27.93 -1.64
N TYR A 1065 -35.75 -27.16 -2.57
CA TYR A 1065 -35.69 -27.48 -4.00
C TYR A 1065 -34.33 -27.05 -4.51
N LEU A 1066 -33.54 -27.97 -5.05
CA LEU A 1066 -32.12 -27.74 -5.36
C LEU A 1066 -31.87 -27.81 -6.87
N GLY A 1067 -31.03 -26.90 -7.37
CA GLY A 1067 -30.40 -27.03 -8.69
C GLY A 1067 -28.94 -27.42 -8.51
N THR A 1068 -28.64 -28.73 -8.47
CA THR A 1068 -27.27 -29.22 -8.20
C THR A 1068 -26.26 -28.68 -9.22
N ALA A 1069 -25.03 -28.41 -8.78
CA ALA A 1069 -23.96 -27.81 -9.58
C ALA A 1069 -24.26 -26.40 -10.15
N GLN A 1070 -25.20 -25.66 -9.55
CA GLN A 1070 -25.49 -24.27 -9.89
C GLN A 1070 -25.14 -23.35 -8.71
N GLU A 1071 -24.48 -22.23 -8.99
CA GLU A 1071 -24.31 -21.09 -8.08
C GLU A 1071 -25.63 -20.31 -8.04
N PRO A 1072 -26.57 -20.71 -7.18
CA PRO A 1072 -26.46 -20.46 -5.74
C PRO A 1072 -26.71 -21.68 -4.82
N THR A 1073 -27.03 -22.85 -5.38
CA THR A 1073 -27.30 -24.07 -4.59
C THR A 1073 -26.04 -24.56 -3.87
N GLU A 1074 -24.88 -24.41 -4.51
CA GLU A 1074 -23.57 -24.73 -3.93
C GLU A 1074 -23.31 -23.98 -2.60
N HIS A 1075 -23.66 -22.69 -2.53
CA HIS A 1075 -23.54 -21.89 -1.32
C HIS A 1075 -24.37 -22.46 -0.17
N LEU A 1076 -25.68 -22.66 -0.39
CA LEU A 1076 -26.58 -23.20 0.63
C LEU A 1076 -26.08 -24.56 1.15
N LEU A 1077 -25.70 -25.47 0.26
CA LEU A 1077 -25.23 -26.80 0.66
C LEU A 1077 -23.92 -26.73 1.48
N ASN A 1078 -22.98 -25.86 1.10
CA ASN A 1078 -21.74 -25.68 1.86
C ASN A 1078 -22.00 -25.03 3.23
N GLU A 1079 -22.90 -24.05 3.34
CA GLU A 1079 -23.33 -23.48 4.62
C GLU A 1079 -23.93 -24.57 5.53
N MET A 1080 -24.83 -25.40 5.00
CA MET A 1080 -25.44 -26.49 5.77
C MET A 1080 -24.41 -27.55 6.21
N VAL A 1081 -23.36 -27.80 5.42
CA VAL A 1081 -22.23 -28.64 5.83
C VAL A 1081 -21.47 -28.01 6.99
N GLN A 1082 -21.13 -26.71 6.88
CA GLN A 1082 -20.41 -25.99 7.92
C GLN A 1082 -21.21 -25.96 9.23
N MET A 1083 -22.53 -25.85 9.15
CA MET A 1083 -23.45 -25.79 10.28
C MET A 1083 -24.07 -27.17 10.62
N SER A 1084 -23.50 -28.27 10.13
CA SER A 1084 -24.12 -29.60 10.21
C SER A 1084 -24.48 -30.06 11.63
N GLU A 1085 -23.69 -29.69 12.64
CA GLU A 1085 -24.01 -30.00 14.05
C GLU A 1085 -25.29 -29.31 14.53
N HIS A 1086 -25.50 -28.06 14.13
CA HIS A 1086 -26.72 -27.31 14.45
C HIS A 1086 -27.93 -27.92 13.74
N PHE A 1087 -27.81 -28.21 12.44
CA PHE A 1087 -28.86 -28.89 11.68
C PHE A 1087 -29.16 -30.30 12.21
N ALA A 1088 -28.16 -31.03 12.71
CA ALA A 1088 -28.38 -32.33 13.33
C ALA A 1088 -29.20 -32.23 14.63
N SER A 1089 -29.04 -31.14 15.38
CA SER A 1089 -29.73 -30.89 16.65
C SER A 1089 -31.14 -30.29 16.53
N MET A 1090 -31.53 -29.80 15.35
CA MET A 1090 -32.81 -29.09 15.16
C MET A 1090 -34.04 -30.01 15.32
N ASP A 1091 -35.15 -29.45 15.78
CA ASP A 1091 -36.44 -30.16 15.88
C ASP A 1091 -37.31 -29.95 14.61
N ALA A 1092 -36.76 -30.30 13.45
CA ALA A 1092 -37.45 -30.23 12.15
C ALA A 1092 -36.96 -31.34 11.19
N ALA A 1093 -37.81 -31.75 10.24
CA ALA A 1093 -37.40 -32.60 9.12
C ALA A 1093 -36.68 -31.78 8.05
N LEU A 1094 -35.63 -32.31 7.41
CA LEU A 1094 -34.96 -31.65 6.29
C LEU A 1094 -35.19 -32.43 5.01
N LEU A 1095 -35.83 -31.81 4.02
CA LEU A 1095 -36.28 -32.46 2.79
C LEU A 1095 -35.56 -31.83 1.60
N PHE A 1096 -34.69 -32.58 0.94
CA PHE A 1096 -34.04 -32.17 -0.31
C PHE A 1096 -34.82 -32.74 -1.49
N ILE A 1097 -35.22 -31.87 -2.41
CA ILE A 1097 -36.03 -32.22 -3.57
C ILE A 1097 -35.25 -31.91 -4.83
N LEU A 1098 -34.93 -32.96 -5.60
CA LEU A 1098 -34.17 -32.90 -6.85
C LEU A 1098 -35.07 -33.14 -8.07
N GLN A 1099 -34.62 -32.70 -9.23
CA GLN A 1099 -35.37 -32.89 -10.47
C GLN A 1099 -35.04 -34.23 -11.14
N LYS A 1100 -33.84 -34.78 -10.90
CA LYS A 1100 -33.37 -36.03 -11.50
C LYS A 1100 -32.61 -36.88 -10.49
N GLU A 1101 -32.66 -38.20 -10.63
CA GLU A 1101 -31.94 -39.12 -9.74
C GLU A 1101 -30.42 -39.05 -9.95
N GLU A 1102 -29.99 -38.78 -11.19
CA GLU A 1102 -28.57 -38.67 -11.55
C GLU A 1102 -27.86 -37.51 -10.84
N GLU A 1103 -28.60 -36.49 -10.38
CA GLU A 1103 -28.10 -35.34 -9.62
C GLU A 1103 -27.54 -35.73 -8.24
N THR A 1104 -27.85 -36.93 -7.74
CA THR A 1104 -27.24 -37.46 -6.50
C THR A 1104 -25.75 -37.69 -6.58
N SER A 1105 -25.20 -37.77 -7.79
CA SER A 1105 -23.77 -37.90 -8.03
C SER A 1105 -23.00 -36.58 -7.89
N ASP A 1106 -23.70 -35.46 -7.68
CA ASP A 1106 -23.10 -34.16 -7.45
C ASP A 1106 -22.19 -34.15 -6.19
N PRO A 1107 -20.93 -33.68 -6.29
CA PRO A 1107 -19.98 -33.74 -5.17
C PRO A 1107 -20.43 -32.95 -3.94
N THR A 1108 -21.00 -31.76 -4.11
CA THR A 1108 -21.35 -30.87 -3.00
C THR A 1108 -22.59 -31.38 -2.29
N LEU A 1109 -23.60 -31.83 -3.03
CA LEU A 1109 -24.75 -32.52 -2.47
C LEU A 1109 -24.33 -33.79 -1.72
N ALA A 1110 -23.46 -34.62 -2.29
CA ALA A 1110 -22.97 -35.83 -1.62
C ALA A 1110 -22.25 -35.50 -0.30
N LYS A 1111 -21.46 -34.42 -0.27
CA LYS A 1111 -20.82 -33.90 0.94
C LYS A 1111 -21.85 -33.44 1.97
N ALA A 1112 -22.89 -32.71 1.55
CA ALA A 1112 -23.98 -32.26 2.41
C ALA A 1112 -24.78 -33.42 3.01
N LEU A 1113 -25.19 -34.39 2.19
CA LEU A 1113 -25.89 -35.60 2.65
C LEU A 1113 -25.04 -36.40 3.64
N LYS A 1114 -23.72 -36.50 3.40
CA LYS A 1114 -22.80 -37.16 4.33
C LYS A 1114 -22.70 -36.43 5.67
N ALA A 1115 -22.63 -35.11 5.67
CA ALA A 1115 -22.51 -34.29 6.88
C ALA A 1115 -23.82 -34.27 7.70
N LEU A 1116 -24.97 -34.16 7.04
CA LEU A 1116 -26.29 -34.09 7.67
C LEU A 1116 -26.84 -35.48 8.07
N GLY A 1117 -26.31 -36.55 7.49
CA GLY A 1117 -26.66 -37.92 7.84
C GLY A 1117 -28.16 -38.23 7.64
N GLN A 1118 -28.77 -38.93 8.59
CA GLN A 1118 -30.18 -39.34 8.51
C GLN A 1118 -31.18 -38.18 8.66
N LYS A 1119 -30.69 -36.95 8.95
CA LYS A 1119 -31.55 -35.78 9.11
C LYS A 1119 -32.10 -35.27 7.78
N ALA A 1120 -31.33 -35.43 6.70
CA ALA A 1120 -31.72 -35.05 5.35
C ALA A 1120 -32.40 -36.23 4.64
N GLU A 1121 -33.68 -36.07 4.31
CA GLU A 1121 -34.43 -36.98 3.44
C GLU A 1121 -34.36 -36.49 2.00
N LEU A 1122 -34.10 -37.41 1.08
CA LEU A 1122 -33.95 -37.10 -0.34
C LEU A 1122 -35.16 -37.55 -1.14
N PHE A 1123 -35.67 -36.66 -1.98
CA PHE A 1123 -36.82 -36.88 -2.86
C PHE A 1123 -36.54 -36.39 -4.28
N PHE A 1124 -37.29 -36.93 -5.23
CA PHE A 1124 -37.16 -36.63 -6.65
C PHE A 1124 -38.51 -36.27 -7.27
N THR A 1125 -38.51 -35.40 -8.28
CA THR A 1125 -39.67 -35.19 -9.16
C THR A 1125 -39.45 -35.90 -10.50
N LYS A 1126 -40.55 -36.26 -11.20
CA LYS A 1126 -40.51 -36.78 -12.59
C LYS A 1126 -40.93 -35.73 -13.61
N ALA A 1127 -41.28 -34.53 -13.15
CA ALA A 1127 -41.71 -33.39 -13.94
C ALA A 1127 -40.93 -32.15 -13.49
N PRO A 1128 -40.78 -31.13 -14.36
CA PRO A 1128 -40.20 -29.85 -13.95
C PRO A 1128 -40.92 -29.25 -12.75
N PHE A 1129 -40.16 -28.53 -11.92
CA PHE A 1129 -40.70 -27.81 -10.78
C PHE A 1129 -41.73 -26.76 -11.25
N ASP A 1130 -42.91 -26.78 -10.66
CA ASP A 1130 -43.96 -25.77 -10.84
C ASP A 1130 -44.14 -25.03 -9.51
N LEU A 1131 -43.27 -24.05 -9.27
CA LEU A 1131 -43.15 -23.33 -7.98
C LEU A 1131 -43.64 -21.88 -8.07
N ALA A 1132 -44.29 -21.50 -9.17
CA ALA A 1132 -44.71 -20.11 -9.41
C ALA A 1132 -45.65 -19.59 -8.31
N ALA A 1133 -46.52 -20.46 -7.80
CA ALA A 1133 -47.43 -20.12 -6.70
C ALA A 1133 -46.67 -19.88 -5.37
N ASP A 1134 -45.64 -20.69 -5.08
CA ASP A 1134 -44.82 -20.52 -3.87
C ASP A 1134 -44.01 -19.22 -3.95
N TYR A 1135 -43.35 -18.95 -5.08
CA TYR A 1135 -42.62 -17.68 -5.28
C TYR A 1135 -43.54 -16.46 -5.10
N GLN A 1136 -44.75 -16.51 -5.67
CA GLN A 1136 -45.72 -15.43 -5.54
C GLN A 1136 -46.22 -15.26 -4.09
N ALA A 1137 -46.50 -16.36 -3.38
CA ALA A 1137 -46.98 -16.31 -1.99
C ALA A 1137 -45.96 -15.70 -1.03
N PHE A 1138 -44.68 -15.98 -1.25
CA PHE A 1138 -43.59 -15.42 -0.46
C PHE A 1138 -43.06 -14.08 -0.97
N GLU A 1139 -43.57 -13.57 -2.10
CA GLU A 1139 -43.12 -12.32 -2.74
C GLU A 1139 -41.64 -12.37 -3.16
N ILE A 1140 -41.17 -13.55 -3.56
CA ILE A 1140 -39.80 -13.79 -4.00
C ILE A 1140 -39.65 -13.26 -5.43
N GLN A 1141 -38.72 -12.32 -5.62
CA GLN A 1141 -38.47 -11.69 -6.93
C GLN A 1141 -37.68 -12.58 -7.88
N ASP A 1142 -36.80 -13.43 -7.37
CA ASP A 1142 -35.95 -14.32 -8.15
C ASP A 1142 -36.44 -15.78 -8.04
N ALA A 1143 -37.04 -16.29 -9.12
CA ALA A 1143 -37.57 -17.64 -9.18
C ALA A 1143 -36.50 -18.72 -9.47
N ARG A 1144 -35.21 -18.43 -9.28
CA ARG A 1144 -34.11 -19.39 -9.42
C ARG A 1144 -33.96 -20.26 -8.17
N LEU A 1145 -33.41 -21.45 -8.38
CA LEU A 1145 -33.05 -22.38 -7.30
C LEU A 1145 -31.73 -21.94 -6.63
N PRO A 1146 -31.47 -22.33 -5.37
CA PRO A 1146 -32.32 -23.17 -4.52
C PRO A 1146 -33.54 -22.40 -4.04
N LEU A 1147 -34.67 -23.08 -3.80
CA LEU A 1147 -35.80 -22.53 -3.04
C LEU A 1147 -35.87 -23.27 -1.70
N ALA A 1148 -35.53 -22.57 -0.62
CA ALA A 1148 -35.61 -23.08 0.74
C ALA A 1148 -36.86 -22.53 1.44
N ILE A 1149 -37.67 -23.40 2.04
CA ILE A 1149 -38.92 -23.04 2.72
C ILE A 1149 -38.93 -23.66 4.12
N VAL A 1150 -39.10 -22.83 5.15
CA VAL A 1150 -39.41 -23.28 6.51
C VAL A 1150 -40.92 -23.43 6.64
N ALA A 1151 -41.37 -24.64 6.95
CA ALA A 1151 -42.78 -24.99 7.09
C ALA A 1151 -43.10 -25.42 8.53
N LYS A 1152 -44.27 -24.97 9.01
CA LYS A 1152 -44.85 -25.35 10.29
C LYS A 1152 -46.31 -25.73 10.12
N ASP A 1153 -46.74 -26.82 10.75
CA ASP A 1153 -48.11 -27.33 10.69
C ASP A 1153 -48.63 -27.51 9.24
N GLY A 1154 -47.74 -27.93 8.34
CA GLY A 1154 -48.04 -28.13 6.91
C GLY A 1154 -48.17 -26.86 6.07
N LYS A 1155 -47.85 -25.69 6.62
CA LYS A 1155 -47.87 -24.39 5.93
C LYS A 1155 -46.49 -23.77 5.87
N GLY A 1156 -46.20 -23.03 4.81
CA GLY A 1156 -44.95 -22.29 4.71
C GLY A 1156 -44.98 -21.02 5.55
N CYS A 1157 -43.90 -20.77 6.28
CA CYS A 1157 -43.74 -19.62 7.17
C CYS A 1157 -42.73 -18.60 6.65
N TYR A 1158 -41.62 -19.09 6.12
CA TYR A 1158 -40.52 -18.29 5.55
C TYR A 1158 -39.96 -19.00 4.33
N ALA A 1159 -39.48 -18.25 3.35
CA ALA A 1159 -38.85 -18.81 2.16
C ALA A 1159 -37.76 -17.89 1.60
N TRP A 1160 -36.77 -18.51 0.96
CA TRP A 1160 -35.64 -17.85 0.31
C TRP A 1160 -35.36 -18.52 -1.02
N ALA A 1161 -34.98 -17.74 -2.02
CA ALA A 1161 -34.57 -18.29 -3.30
C ALA A 1161 -33.42 -17.53 -3.94
N GLY A 1162 -32.76 -18.19 -4.90
CA GLY A 1162 -31.63 -17.61 -5.61
C GLY A 1162 -30.41 -17.44 -4.70
N TYR A 1163 -29.61 -16.41 -4.97
CA TYR A 1163 -28.39 -16.13 -4.22
C TYR A 1163 -28.65 -15.25 -3.00
N GLN A 1164 -28.38 -15.80 -1.82
CA GLN A 1164 -28.32 -15.08 -0.56
C GLN A 1164 -27.39 -15.85 0.39
N VAL A 1165 -26.29 -15.23 0.83
CA VAL A 1165 -25.40 -15.84 1.82
C VAL A 1165 -26.04 -15.78 3.20
N GLY A 1166 -25.93 -16.86 3.96
CA GLY A 1166 -26.48 -17.02 5.30
C GLY A 1166 -27.88 -17.64 5.34
N ILE A 1167 -28.38 -18.20 4.24
CA ILE A 1167 -29.68 -18.91 4.25
C ILE A 1167 -29.66 -20.05 5.29
N GLY A 1168 -28.54 -20.76 5.44
CA GLY A 1168 -28.41 -21.84 6.43
C GLY A 1168 -28.68 -21.34 7.87
N ASP A 1169 -28.09 -20.20 8.24
CA ASP A 1169 -28.31 -19.56 9.54
C ASP A 1169 -29.76 -19.05 9.68
N MET A 1170 -30.29 -18.42 8.62
CA MET A 1170 -31.67 -17.92 8.61
C MET A 1170 -32.70 -19.05 8.79
N ILE A 1171 -32.46 -20.22 8.19
CA ILE A 1171 -33.29 -21.41 8.40
C ILE A 1171 -33.27 -21.79 9.88
N LEU A 1172 -32.09 -21.96 10.48
CA LEU A 1172 -31.95 -22.35 11.89
C LEU A 1172 -32.58 -21.33 12.84
N LYS A 1173 -32.46 -20.04 12.53
CA LYS A 1173 -33.08 -18.94 13.27
C LYS A 1173 -34.62 -18.96 13.21
N CYS A 1174 -35.20 -19.41 12.11
CA CYS A 1174 -36.65 -19.40 11.88
C CYS A 1174 -37.38 -20.67 12.37
N LEU A 1175 -36.64 -21.72 12.74
CA LEU A 1175 -37.15 -22.97 13.32
C LEU A 1175 -37.42 -22.81 14.82
#